data_AF-A0A8J4Y6F1-F1
#
_entry.id   AF-A0A8J4Y6F1-F1
#
_cell.length_a   1.000
_cell.length_b   1.000
_cell.length_c   1.000
_cell.angle_alpha   90.00
_cell.angle_beta   90.00
_cell.angle_gamma   90.00
#
_symmetry.space_group_name_H-M   'P 1'
#
loop_
_entity.id
_entity.type
_entity.pdbx_description
1 polymer ?
#
loop_
_entity_poly.entity_id
_entity_poly.type
_entity_poly.pdbx_seq_one_letter_code
_entity_poly.pdbx_strand_id
1 'polypeptide(L)'
;MYHFYTGTMATQKPVEWVSALMIRFEEQTQHSKLNVEQNKECLVRISRYKFSLVLSGLYKILQKCNDMRPHGPDFEKNYYESLLIVLDTLEKCLSSQPKDTTRDEAMNVKLLLRETLQFIALDKKHQLAPATSLVGAPLASSTPDCLLQIQPDGKDRFQGSVPHARIAQVGADGLCRFAVGQSQCRSAQNLASKVLFALSLNNFSVVFSRISVRWLQELSMSNTEESPEFTDIELIQHINIDVNRLVRLLNETIQKFRSLSKKAQIVLMSSLEKAIWNWMDTYPNEFADLQKRRNDELAKCCEVMFEHLESFAENNKRRAAVWPLQIMLLVLSPKVLEEIVNADAGAPCSQRHFKKKQFIDQLKKALVPHNTSRHLTEAAAVTCVKLCKTATYININDSNNVVFALVTSVISELKNLLFNIVKPFTRVQAYIFQDVDLMIDCFVSLFRILPHNNEALKVCLNPNSPPTYHFVLVSSLYRIVTQPRLPWWPQIDIVYNKSSELRSMFTDTLNKNQGKAGHEIQSSTLELINGLVSLVHNGSMPDVAAEAMEALLVLHEPEKIEMWNPEAPINTFWDVSSQVLFSISQKLIQHQIANYTEILKWLREILVCRNAFLLRHKDYANCNIGAHIAICKQAHIKLEVVFLMYLWSIDIEAVLVAMSCFALLCEEADIRCVWDEVTATVTYLLPNYHVYQELAAASTILTTGTCVWVCVWVGGGCVGKEGCGFRRWIHTYREIEREIERE
;
A
#
# COMPACT_ATOMS: atom_id res chain seq x y z
N MET A 1 14.06 -38.14 15.89
CA MET A 1 13.78 -38.94 14.68
C MET A 1 14.36 -38.24 13.45
N TYR A 2 15.64 -37.86 13.52
CA TYR A 2 16.42 -37.18 12.49
C TYR A 2 17.74 -37.96 12.45
N HIS A 3 18.05 -38.58 11.30
CA HIS A 3 19.11 -39.58 11.02
C HIS A 3 18.60 -41.00 10.80
N PHE A 4 17.91 -41.23 9.69
CA PHE A 4 18.06 -42.46 8.89
C PHE A 4 17.52 -42.14 7.49
N TYR A 5 18.17 -42.64 6.45
CA TYR A 5 17.92 -42.43 5.00
C TYR A 5 18.70 -41.31 4.29
N THR A 6 20.03 -41.35 4.42
CA THR A 6 20.93 -40.99 3.32
C THR A 6 21.39 -42.26 2.61
N GLY A 7 20.92 -42.49 1.38
CA GLY A 7 21.46 -43.56 0.53
C GLY A 7 20.45 -44.05 -0.51
N THR A 8 20.75 -43.80 -1.79
CA THR A 8 20.16 -44.43 -2.98
C THR A 8 18.67 -44.23 -3.28
N MET A 9 18.26 -43.04 -3.74
CA MET A 9 17.14 -42.85 -4.69
C MET A 9 17.31 -41.53 -5.47
N ALA A 10 18.31 -41.49 -6.35
CA ALA A 10 18.55 -40.37 -7.26
C ALA A 10 17.85 -40.65 -8.59
N THR A 11 16.76 -39.90 -8.87
CA THR A 11 16.45 -39.20 -10.16
C THR A 11 14.96 -38.90 -10.39
N GLN A 12 13.99 -39.62 -9.77
CA GLN A 12 12.54 -39.40 -10.02
C GLN A 12 11.75 -38.66 -8.92
N LYS A 13 12.12 -38.79 -7.64
CA LYS A 13 11.40 -38.19 -6.49
C LYS A 13 11.25 -36.66 -6.42
N PRO A 14 12.13 -35.81 -7.01
CA PRO A 14 12.00 -34.36 -6.90
C PRO A 14 10.75 -33.79 -7.59
N VAL A 15 10.26 -34.44 -8.64
CA VAL A 15 9.11 -33.96 -9.43
C VAL A 15 7.81 -34.16 -8.66
N GLU A 16 7.62 -35.33 -8.05
CA GLU A 16 6.45 -35.65 -7.23
C GLU A 16 6.36 -34.76 -5.99
N TRP A 17 7.50 -34.45 -5.36
CA TRP A 17 7.59 -33.52 -4.24
C TRP A 17 7.20 -32.10 -4.61
N VAL A 18 7.69 -31.59 -5.76
CA VAL A 18 7.29 -30.28 -6.26
C VAL A 18 5.80 -30.27 -6.58
N SER A 19 5.29 -31.29 -7.25
CA SER A 19 3.86 -31.41 -7.57
C SER A 19 2.98 -31.45 -6.30
N ALA A 20 3.36 -32.22 -5.28
CA ALA A 20 2.63 -32.28 -4.02
C ALA A 20 2.69 -30.96 -3.23
N LEU A 21 3.85 -30.28 -3.23
CA LEU A 21 3.99 -28.96 -2.63
C LEU A 21 3.14 -27.92 -3.37
N MET A 22 3.05 -28.01 -4.70
CA MET A 22 2.20 -27.14 -5.53
C MET A 22 0.72 -27.38 -5.29
N ILE A 23 0.29 -28.63 -5.13
CA ILE A 23 -1.10 -28.98 -4.77
C ILE A 23 -1.44 -28.41 -3.40
N ARG A 24 -0.58 -28.61 -2.40
CA ARG A 24 -0.76 -28.01 -1.06
C ARG A 24 -0.76 -26.49 -1.10
N PHE A 25 0.10 -25.88 -1.92
CA PHE A 25 0.13 -24.44 -2.09
C PHE A 25 -1.17 -23.93 -2.72
N GLU A 26 -1.68 -24.62 -3.76
CA GLU A 26 -2.97 -24.31 -4.39
C GLU A 26 -4.14 -24.42 -3.38
N GLU A 27 -4.25 -25.54 -2.66
CA GLU A 27 -5.29 -25.77 -1.64
C GLU A 27 -5.25 -24.71 -0.52
N GLN A 28 -4.05 -24.34 -0.06
CA GLN A 28 -3.89 -23.35 1.01
C GLN A 28 -4.10 -21.91 0.55
N THR A 29 -3.84 -21.61 -0.74
CA THR A 29 -4.21 -20.32 -1.32
C THR A 29 -5.73 -20.16 -1.48
N GLN A 30 -6.50 -21.25 -1.48
CA GLN A 30 -7.96 -21.24 -1.68
C GLN A 30 -8.77 -21.47 -0.38
N HIS A 31 -8.24 -22.22 0.60
CA HIS A 31 -9.05 -22.73 1.72
C HIS A 31 -8.44 -22.62 3.13
N SER A 32 -7.11 -22.67 3.34
CA SER A 32 -6.51 -22.52 4.69
C SER A 32 -5.09 -21.93 4.69
N LYS A 33 -4.88 -20.84 5.46
CA LYS A 33 -3.70 -19.97 5.34
C LYS A 33 -2.51 -20.34 6.27
N LEU A 34 -2.58 -21.44 7.00
CA LEU A 34 -1.67 -21.73 8.13
C LEU A 34 -0.20 -22.03 7.74
N ASN A 35 0.12 -22.28 6.46
CA ASN A 35 1.50 -22.60 6.03
C ASN A 35 1.94 -21.89 4.73
N VAL A 36 1.20 -20.87 4.27
CA VAL A 36 1.43 -20.25 2.95
C VAL A 36 2.82 -19.63 2.83
N GLU A 37 3.29 -18.88 3.84
CA GLU A 37 4.61 -18.25 3.81
C GLU A 37 5.77 -19.27 3.87
N GLN A 38 5.61 -20.35 4.65
CA GLN A 38 6.59 -21.43 4.69
C GLN A 38 6.65 -22.21 3.37
N ASN A 39 5.50 -22.47 2.75
CA ASN A 39 5.42 -23.13 1.44
C ASN A 39 6.00 -22.25 0.33
N LYS A 40 5.73 -20.94 0.38
CA LYS A 40 6.32 -19.94 -0.50
C LYS A 40 7.84 -19.91 -0.39
N GLU A 41 8.40 -19.86 0.82
CA GLU A 41 9.85 -19.90 1.02
C GLU A 41 10.45 -21.23 0.53
N CYS A 42 9.77 -22.36 0.75
CA CYS A 42 10.15 -23.65 0.18
C CYS A 42 10.15 -23.64 -1.35
N LEU A 43 9.12 -23.09 -1.99
CA LEU A 43 9.03 -22.97 -3.45
C LEU A 43 10.15 -22.08 -4.01
N VAL A 44 10.49 -20.98 -3.34
CA VAL A 44 11.62 -20.11 -3.71
C VAL A 44 12.96 -20.84 -3.59
N ARG A 45 13.15 -21.70 -2.58
CA ARG A 45 14.37 -22.50 -2.46
C ARG A 45 14.46 -23.59 -3.53
N ILE A 46 13.34 -24.24 -3.84
CA ILE A 46 13.30 -25.32 -4.84
C ILE A 46 13.42 -24.75 -6.27
N SER A 47 12.90 -23.55 -6.54
CA SER A 47 12.99 -22.91 -7.85
C SER A 47 14.45 -22.70 -8.30
N ARG A 48 15.39 -22.55 -7.36
CA ARG A 48 16.85 -22.50 -7.66
C ARG A 48 17.38 -23.77 -8.33
N TYR A 49 16.73 -24.92 -8.13
CA TYR A 49 17.15 -26.21 -8.67
C TYR A 49 16.20 -26.76 -9.76
N LYS A 50 14.90 -26.43 -9.68
CA LYS A 50 13.83 -26.93 -10.56
C LYS A 50 12.94 -25.81 -11.08
N PHE A 51 13.56 -24.74 -11.60
CA PHE A 51 12.92 -23.51 -12.03
C PHE A 51 11.72 -23.72 -12.97
N SER A 52 11.91 -24.43 -14.08
CA SER A 52 10.85 -24.66 -15.08
C SER A 52 9.60 -25.34 -14.51
N LEU A 53 9.77 -26.29 -13.58
CA LEU A 53 8.65 -27.03 -12.98
C LEU A 53 7.85 -26.16 -12.00
N VAL A 54 8.55 -25.40 -11.14
CA VAL A 54 7.93 -24.45 -10.21
C VAL A 54 7.22 -23.33 -10.96
N LEU A 55 7.86 -22.79 -12.00
CA LEU A 55 7.28 -21.73 -12.84
C LEU A 55 6.03 -22.22 -13.59
N SER A 56 6.07 -23.43 -14.16
CA SER A 56 4.91 -24.02 -14.84
C SER A 56 3.74 -24.26 -13.88
N GLY A 57 4.01 -24.72 -12.66
CA GLY A 57 2.98 -24.89 -11.63
C GLY A 57 2.37 -23.55 -11.18
N LEU A 58 3.21 -22.54 -10.88
CA LEU A 58 2.74 -21.23 -10.43
C LEU A 58 1.96 -20.52 -11.53
N TYR A 59 2.38 -20.66 -12.78
CA TYR A 59 1.63 -20.18 -13.94
C TYR A 59 0.24 -20.83 -14.04
N LYS A 60 0.12 -22.15 -13.85
CA LYS A 60 -1.18 -22.84 -13.88
C LYS A 60 -2.10 -22.39 -12.75
N ILE A 61 -1.56 -22.15 -11.55
CA ILE A 61 -2.32 -21.59 -10.43
C ILE A 61 -2.80 -20.18 -10.79
N LEU A 62 -1.92 -19.33 -11.33
CA LEU A 62 -2.29 -17.98 -11.77
C LEU A 62 -3.36 -18.00 -12.86
N GLN A 63 -3.28 -18.93 -13.81
CA GLN A 63 -4.27 -19.12 -14.88
C GLN A 63 -5.64 -19.52 -14.30
N LYS A 64 -5.67 -20.51 -13.38
CA LYS A 64 -6.91 -20.91 -12.69
C LYS A 64 -7.52 -19.77 -11.89
N CYS A 65 -6.69 -18.97 -11.21
CA CYS A 65 -7.15 -17.75 -10.57
C CYS A 65 -7.79 -16.82 -11.61
N ASN A 66 -7.16 -16.59 -12.76
CA ASN A 66 -7.72 -15.74 -13.82
C ASN A 66 -9.07 -16.20 -14.39
N ASP A 67 -9.29 -17.51 -14.50
CA ASP A 67 -10.54 -18.08 -15.02
C ASP A 67 -11.71 -17.95 -14.02
N MET A 68 -11.41 -17.82 -12.73
CA MET A 68 -12.39 -17.61 -11.66
C MET A 68 -12.82 -16.13 -11.61
N ARG A 69 -13.77 -15.72 -12.48
CA ARG A 69 -14.39 -14.39 -12.35
C ARG A 69 -15.13 -14.28 -11.01
N PRO A 70 -14.85 -13.26 -10.20
CA PRO A 70 -15.45 -13.18 -8.89
C PRO A 70 -16.95 -12.88 -8.98
N HIS A 71 -17.76 -13.71 -8.34
CA HIS A 71 -19.19 -13.50 -8.18
C HIS A 71 -19.45 -13.21 -6.70
N GLY A 72 -19.46 -11.93 -6.34
CA GLY A 72 -19.77 -11.47 -4.99
C GLY A 72 -18.55 -10.95 -4.19
N PRO A 73 -18.79 -10.10 -3.18
CA PRO A 73 -17.76 -9.27 -2.54
C PRO A 73 -16.73 -10.06 -1.70
N ASP A 74 -17.12 -11.14 -1.03
CA ASP A 74 -16.18 -12.00 -0.27
C ASP A 74 -15.29 -12.83 -1.21
N PHE A 75 -15.80 -13.14 -2.40
CA PHE A 75 -15.06 -13.85 -3.44
C PHE A 75 -14.03 -12.95 -4.12
N GLU A 76 -14.34 -11.66 -4.32
CA GLU A 76 -13.38 -10.65 -4.83
C GLU A 76 -12.17 -10.48 -3.89
N LYS A 77 -12.40 -10.35 -2.58
CA LYS A 77 -11.30 -10.17 -1.61
C LYS A 77 -10.37 -11.40 -1.57
N ASN A 78 -10.94 -12.60 -1.45
CA ASN A 78 -10.15 -13.84 -1.43
C ASN A 78 -9.39 -14.03 -2.76
N TYR A 79 -10.02 -13.69 -3.89
CA TYR A 79 -9.38 -13.69 -5.20
C TYR A 79 -8.13 -12.80 -5.26
N TYR A 80 -8.22 -11.54 -4.84
CA TYR A 80 -7.08 -10.62 -4.87
C TYR A 80 -5.98 -11.04 -3.89
N GLU A 81 -6.33 -11.57 -2.71
CA GLU A 81 -5.32 -12.07 -1.76
C GLU A 81 -4.56 -13.29 -2.32
N SER A 82 -5.26 -14.29 -2.88
CA SER A 82 -4.62 -15.43 -3.55
C SER A 82 -3.72 -14.95 -4.70
N LEU A 83 -4.18 -13.96 -5.47
CA LEU A 83 -3.41 -13.36 -6.55
C LEU A 83 -2.13 -12.69 -6.05
N LEU A 84 -2.19 -11.90 -4.97
CA LEU A 84 -1.02 -11.25 -4.37
C LEU A 84 0.04 -12.27 -3.92
N ILE A 85 -0.40 -13.36 -3.27
CA ILE A 85 0.49 -14.44 -2.80
C ILE A 85 1.22 -15.11 -3.99
N VAL A 86 0.48 -15.44 -5.04
CA VAL A 86 1.05 -16.09 -6.24
C VAL A 86 2.03 -15.14 -6.94
N LEU A 87 1.67 -13.86 -7.10
CA LEU A 87 2.55 -12.86 -7.74
C LEU A 87 3.82 -12.59 -6.91
N ASP A 88 3.75 -12.48 -5.59
CA ASP A 88 4.94 -12.30 -4.73
C ASP A 88 5.87 -13.53 -4.79
N THR A 89 5.29 -14.74 -4.81
CA THR A 89 6.06 -15.99 -4.93
C THR A 89 6.75 -16.08 -6.29
N LEU A 90 6.05 -15.69 -7.36
CA LEU A 90 6.59 -15.63 -8.72
C LEU A 90 7.77 -14.64 -8.80
N GLU A 91 7.61 -13.42 -8.27
CA GLU A 91 8.65 -12.39 -8.25
C GLU A 91 9.94 -12.92 -7.61
N LYS A 92 9.84 -13.51 -6.41
CA LYS A 92 11.00 -14.06 -5.68
C LYS A 92 11.67 -15.22 -6.41
N CYS A 93 10.89 -16.08 -7.07
CA CYS A 93 11.44 -17.18 -7.87
C CYS A 93 12.19 -16.66 -9.10
N LEU A 94 11.67 -15.65 -9.78
CA LEU A 94 12.27 -15.04 -10.96
C LEU A 94 13.54 -14.25 -10.63
N SER A 95 13.52 -13.50 -9.53
CA SER A 95 14.66 -12.72 -9.04
C SER A 95 15.84 -13.59 -8.57
N SER A 96 15.60 -14.88 -8.29
CA SER A 96 16.63 -15.85 -7.84
C SER A 96 17.06 -16.87 -8.91
N GLN A 97 16.76 -16.60 -10.18
CA GLN A 97 17.06 -17.52 -11.29
C GLN A 97 18.58 -17.76 -11.48
N PRO A 98 19.02 -19.03 -11.63
CA PRO A 98 20.42 -19.36 -11.98
C PRO A 98 20.75 -19.02 -13.44
N LYS A 99 21.99 -18.56 -13.70
CA LYS A 99 22.46 -18.02 -15.00
C LYS A 99 22.48 -19.02 -16.18
N ASP A 100 22.45 -20.32 -15.91
CA ASP A 100 22.46 -21.38 -16.92
C ASP A 100 21.08 -22.03 -17.00
N THR A 101 20.26 -21.68 -18.00
CA THR A 101 18.90 -22.23 -18.10
C THR A 101 18.47 -22.52 -19.56
N THR A 102 17.62 -23.55 -19.73
CA THR A 102 17.39 -24.28 -20.99
C THR A 102 16.15 -23.81 -21.79
N ARG A 103 16.00 -24.33 -23.01
CA ARG A 103 15.07 -23.90 -24.07
C ARG A 103 13.56 -24.04 -23.74
N ASP A 104 13.16 -24.93 -22.82
CA ASP A 104 11.75 -25.16 -22.43
C ASP A 104 11.13 -23.99 -21.65
N GLU A 105 11.97 -23.11 -21.09
CA GLU A 105 11.53 -22.01 -20.24
C GLU A 105 10.93 -20.84 -21.04
N ALA A 106 11.32 -20.68 -22.30
CA ALA A 106 10.81 -19.62 -23.17
C ALA A 106 9.30 -19.74 -23.45
N MET A 107 8.73 -20.96 -23.41
CA MET A 107 7.29 -21.18 -23.54
C MET A 107 6.54 -20.79 -22.27
N ASN A 108 7.03 -21.22 -21.10
CA ASN A 108 6.47 -20.86 -19.79
C ASN A 108 6.54 -19.34 -19.56
N VAL A 109 7.61 -18.67 -19.97
CA VAL A 109 7.76 -17.21 -19.91
C VAL A 109 6.75 -16.49 -20.81
N LYS A 110 6.50 -16.99 -22.03
CA LYS A 110 5.48 -16.40 -22.93
C LYS A 110 4.06 -16.55 -22.38
N LEU A 111 3.78 -17.67 -21.73
CA LEU A 111 2.50 -17.96 -21.10
C LEU A 111 2.31 -17.11 -19.84
N LEU A 112 3.30 -17.07 -18.96
CA LEU A 112 3.29 -16.23 -17.77
C LEU A 112 3.15 -14.74 -18.11
N LEU A 113 3.89 -14.27 -19.12
CA LEU A 113 3.75 -12.90 -19.62
C LEU A 113 2.31 -12.62 -20.07
N ARG A 114 1.61 -13.58 -20.69
CA ARG A 114 0.20 -13.36 -21.08
C ARG A 114 -0.69 -13.05 -19.87
N GLU A 115 -0.49 -13.77 -18.77
CA GLU A 115 -1.34 -13.63 -17.59
C GLU A 115 -0.95 -12.42 -16.75
N THR A 116 0.35 -12.17 -16.54
CA THR A 116 0.82 -10.99 -15.80
C THR A 116 0.35 -9.67 -16.45
N LEU A 117 0.29 -9.63 -17.79
CA LEU A 117 -0.17 -8.45 -18.52
C LEU A 117 -1.65 -8.13 -18.34
N GLN A 118 -2.50 -9.12 -18.04
CA GLN A 118 -3.92 -8.89 -17.77
C GLN A 118 -4.12 -8.07 -16.49
N PHE A 119 -3.27 -8.27 -15.48
CA PHE A 119 -3.36 -7.56 -14.21
C PHE A 119 -2.87 -6.11 -14.30
N ILE A 120 -1.84 -5.85 -15.11
CA ILE A 120 -1.34 -4.50 -15.35
C ILE A 120 -2.41 -3.65 -16.09
N ALA A 121 -3.30 -4.28 -16.87
CA ALA A 121 -4.37 -3.63 -17.63
C ALA A 121 -5.66 -3.29 -16.86
N LEU A 122 -5.79 -3.69 -15.59
CA LEU A 122 -7.06 -3.58 -14.84
C LEU A 122 -7.50 -2.14 -14.48
N ASP A 123 -6.65 -1.12 -14.63
CA ASP A 123 -6.88 0.21 -14.05
C ASP A 123 -8.02 1.01 -14.71
N LYS A 124 -8.41 0.74 -15.97
CA LYS A 124 -9.31 1.67 -16.70
C LYS A 124 -10.79 1.29 -16.71
N LYS A 125 -11.17 0.01 -16.60
CA LYS A 125 -12.59 -0.40 -16.51
C LYS A 125 -13.26 0.03 -15.20
N HIS A 126 -12.53 0.04 -14.08
CA HIS A 126 -13.09 0.45 -12.79
C HIS A 126 -13.06 1.98 -12.56
N GLN A 127 -12.26 2.76 -13.29
CA GLN A 127 -12.27 4.23 -13.21
C GLN A 127 -13.44 4.88 -13.98
N LEU A 128 -14.01 4.18 -14.98
CA LEU A 128 -15.02 4.71 -15.92
C LEU A 128 -16.48 4.53 -15.48
N ALA A 129 -16.75 4.04 -14.27
CA ALA A 129 -18.09 4.10 -13.68
C ALA A 129 -18.18 5.33 -12.76
N PRO A 130 -18.51 6.54 -13.27
CA PRO A 130 -18.96 7.60 -12.37
C PRO A 130 -20.24 7.14 -11.68
N ALA A 131 -20.44 7.63 -10.47
CA ALA A 131 -21.61 7.40 -9.61
C ALA A 131 -22.97 7.83 -10.21
N THR A 132 -23.09 8.00 -11.53
CA THR A 132 -24.31 8.39 -12.24
C THR A 132 -25.28 7.23 -12.46
N SER A 133 -24.86 5.97 -12.34
CA SER A 133 -25.75 4.81 -12.50
C SER A 133 -26.58 4.46 -11.24
N LEU A 134 -26.32 5.08 -10.08
CA LEU A 134 -27.05 4.84 -8.84
C LEU A 134 -28.23 5.80 -8.59
N VAL A 135 -28.47 6.77 -9.47
CA VAL A 135 -29.56 7.76 -9.32
C VAL A 135 -30.74 7.50 -10.27
N GLY A 136 -30.68 6.49 -11.13
CA GLY A 136 -31.71 6.25 -12.15
C GLY A 136 -32.15 4.80 -12.28
N ALA A 137 -32.96 4.30 -11.33
CA ALA A 137 -33.79 3.11 -11.55
C ALA A 137 -35.27 3.51 -11.33
N PRO A 138 -36.16 3.37 -12.33
CA PRO A 138 -37.57 3.69 -12.17
C PRO A 138 -38.25 2.62 -11.31
N LEU A 139 -39.02 3.08 -10.32
CA LEU A 139 -39.89 2.27 -9.48
C LEU A 139 -40.92 1.53 -10.34
N ALA A 140 -40.70 0.23 -10.56
CA ALA A 140 -41.72 -0.67 -11.08
C ALA A 140 -42.55 -1.20 -9.90
N SER A 141 -43.81 -0.81 -9.91
CA SER A 141 -44.89 -1.23 -9.03
C SER A 141 -45.26 -2.70 -9.19
N SER A 142 -45.38 -3.45 -8.08
CA SER A 142 -46.38 -4.51 -7.97
C SER A 142 -46.65 -4.88 -6.49
N THR A 143 -47.72 -4.24 -5.98
CA THR A 143 -48.83 -4.81 -5.20
C THR A 143 -48.67 -5.21 -3.72
N PRO A 144 -49.78 -5.15 -2.96
CA PRO A 144 -49.87 -4.63 -1.59
C PRO A 144 -50.21 -5.71 -0.56
N ASP A 145 -50.13 -5.39 0.73
CA ASP A 145 -51.21 -5.64 1.70
C ASP A 145 -50.86 -5.18 3.13
N CYS A 146 -51.91 -4.91 3.90
CA CYS A 146 -51.96 -4.63 5.35
C CYS A 146 -51.79 -3.16 5.80
N LEU A 147 -52.86 -2.39 5.53
CA LEU A 147 -53.70 -1.70 6.53
C LEU A 147 -53.08 -1.41 7.91
N LEU A 148 -52.94 -0.11 8.23
CA LEU A 148 -53.34 0.41 9.54
C LEU A 148 -53.98 1.80 9.38
N GLN A 149 -55.20 1.89 9.92
CA GLN A 149 -56.12 3.02 9.86
C GLN A 149 -55.58 4.22 10.66
N ILE A 150 -55.78 5.42 10.11
CA ILE A 150 -55.61 6.69 10.82
C ILE A 150 -56.96 7.07 11.40
N GLN A 151 -57.01 7.33 12.71
CA GLN A 151 -58.02 8.20 13.32
C GLN A 151 -57.36 9.54 13.74
N PRO A 152 -58.06 10.68 13.62
CA PRO A 152 -57.52 11.98 13.96
C PRO A 152 -57.87 12.34 15.40
N ASP A 153 -56.90 12.80 16.20
CA ASP A 153 -57.06 13.97 17.08
C ASP A 153 -55.84 14.19 17.99
N GLY A 154 -55.40 15.45 18.06
CA GLY A 154 -54.98 16.08 19.31
C GLY A 154 -53.55 15.90 19.84
N LYS A 155 -52.71 16.89 19.52
CA LYS A 155 -51.63 17.50 20.35
C LYS A 155 -50.26 16.80 20.54
N ASP A 156 -49.25 17.59 20.18
CA ASP A 156 -47.94 17.80 20.81
C ASP A 156 -46.84 16.73 20.74
N ARG A 157 -45.94 16.86 19.74
CA ARG A 157 -44.47 17.09 19.86
C ARG A 157 -43.74 16.65 18.59
N PHE A 158 -43.12 17.59 17.87
CA PHE A 158 -42.14 17.28 16.84
C PHE A 158 -40.80 16.87 17.49
N GLN A 159 -40.51 15.57 17.50
CA GLN A 159 -39.15 15.01 17.44
C GLN A 159 -39.09 14.17 16.16
N GLY A 160 -38.09 14.39 15.31
CA GLY A 160 -37.98 13.63 14.05
C GLY A 160 -36.95 14.19 13.09
N SER A 161 -35.69 14.18 13.50
CA SER A 161 -34.55 14.28 12.59
C SER A 161 -34.33 12.95 11.86
N VAL A 162 -33.82 13.05 10.62
CA VAL A 162 -33.02 12.06 9.89
C VAL A 162 -33.73 11.05 8.96
N PRO A 163 -33.97 11.46 7.69
CA PRO A 163 -33.84 10.55 6.54
C PRO A 163 -32.51 10.76 5.78
N HIS A 164 -31.78 11.85 6.03
CA HIS A 164 -30.56 12.19 5.27
C HIS A 164 -29.31 11.37 5.67
N ALA A 165 -29.20 10.88 6.91
CA ALA A 165 -27.99 10.16 7.34
C ALA A 165 -27.89 8.72 6.79
N ARG A 166 -29.01 8.00 6.63
CA ARG A 166 -28.97 6.63 6.06
C ARG A 166 -28.58 6.62 4.59
N ILE A 167 -28.98 7.63 3.82
CA ILE A 167 -28.61 7.77 2.40
C ILE A 167 -27.12 8.13 2.28
N ALA A 168 -26.59 8.98 3.17
CA ALA A 168 -25.16 9.30 3.23
C ALA A 168 -24.29 8.09 3.65
N GLN A 169 -24.76 7.26 4.57
CA GLN A 169 -24.03 6.11 5.10
C GLN A 169 -23.94 4.94 4.09
N VAL A 170 -25.01 4.68 3.33
CA VAL A 170 -25.00 3.70 2.23
C VAL A 170 -24.10 4.17 1.07
N GLY A 171 -24.04 5.48 0.81
CA GLY A 171 -23.11 6.09 -0.14
C GLY A 171 -21.64 5.99 0.32
N ALA A 172 -21.36 6.21 1.61
CA ALA A 172 -20.03 6.08 2.19
C ALA A 172 -19.52 4.63 2.22
N ASP A 173 -20.40 3.66 2.52
CA ASP A 173 -20.07 2.23 2.45
C ASP A 173 -19.82 1.79 1.01
N GLY A 174 -20.57 2.31 0.02
CA GLY A 174 -20.31 2.07 -1.40
C GLY A 174 -18.97 2.65 -1.86
N LEU A 175 -18.63 3.86 -1.43
CA LEU A 175 -17.36 4.52 -1.72
C LEU A 175 -16.16 3.85 -1.03
N CYS A 176 -16.30 3.42 0.22
CA CYS A 176 -15.27 2.64 0.91
C CYS A 176 -15.05 1.28 0.24
N ARG A 177 -16.13 0.58 -0.15
CA ARG A 177 -16.03 -0.70 -0.90
C ARG A 177 -15.33 -0.52 -2.24
N PHE A 178 -15.64 0.54 -2.96
CA PHE A 178 -14.97 0.91 -4.19
C PHE A 178 -13.48 1.26 -3.96
N ALA A 179 -13.16 1.99 -2.90
CA ALA A 179 -11.79 2.34 -2.55
C ALA A 179 -10.93 1.12 -2.14
N VAL A 180 -11.51 0.16 -1.39
CA VAL A 180 -10.83 -1.09 -1.01
C VAL A 180 -10.54 -1.96 -2.23
N GLY A 181 -11.53 -2.17 -3.11
CA GLY A 181 -11.32 -2.89 -4.37
C GLY A 181 -10.26 -2.24 -5.26
N GLN A 182 -10.23 -0.90 -5.32
CA GLN A 182 -9.17 -0.16 -6.03
C GLN A 182 -7.78 -0.34 -5.38
N SER A 183 -7.70 -0.39 -4.04
CA SER A 183 -6.41 -0.55 -3.34
C SER A 183 -5.78 -1.93 -3.53
N GLN A 184 -6.59 -2.99 -3.55
CA GLN A 184 -6.14 -4.37 -3.79
C GLN A 184 -5.74 -4.58 -5.25
N CYS A 185 -6.50 -4.00 -6.19
CA CYS A 185 -6.16 -3.97 -7.61
C CYS A 185 -4.82 -3.27 -7.86
N ARG A 186 -4.58 -2.11 -7.24
CA ARG A 186 -3.27 -1.40 -7.31
C ARG A 186 -2.11 -2.22 -6.72
N SER A 187 -2.36 -2.95 -5.63
CA SER A 187 -1.35 -3.81 -5.01
C SER A 187 -0.97 -4.98 -5.92
N ALA A 188 -1.97 -5.61 -6.56
CA ALA A 188 -1.74 -6.67 -7.54
C ALA A 188 -1.00 -6.15 -8.78
N GLN A 189 -1.33 -4.95 -9.25
CA GLN A 189 -0.60 -4.27 -10.33
C GLN A 189 0.87 -4.05 -9.95
N ASN A 190 1.15 -3.52 -8.76
CA ASN A 190 2.53 -3.29 -8.32
C ASN A 190 3.34 -4.58 -8.27
N LEU A 191 2.77 -5.68 -7.76
CA LEU A 191 3.44 -6.98 -7.78
C LEU A 191 3.59 -7.53 -9.20
N ALA A 192 2.56 -7.41 -10.05
CA ALA A 192 2.63 -7.82 -11.46
C ALA A 192 3.74 -7.05 -12.21
N SER A 193 3.90 -5.75 -11.93
CA SER A 193 4.99 -4.92 -12.46
C SER A 193 6.36 -5.41 -11.98
N LYS A 194 6.50 -5.82 -10.70
CA LYS A 194 7.74 -6.43 -10.19
C LYS A 194 8.02 -7.80 -10.82
N VAL A 195 7.00 -8.64 -11.02
CA VAL A 195 7.11 -9.91 -11.75
C VAL A 195 7.58 -9.66 -13.19
N LEU A 196 7.00 -8.67 -13.87
CA LEU A 196 7.41 -8.29 -15.23
C LEU A 196 8.87 -7.80 -15.27
N PHE A 197 9.27 -7.00 -14.29
CA PHE A 197 10.65 -6.54 -14.14
C PHE A 197 11.59 -7.75 -13.95
N ALA A 198 11.28 -8.65 -13.02
CA ALA A 198 12.07 -9.85 -12.76
C ALA A 198 12.14 -10.79 -13.98
N LEU A 199 11.02 -10.99 -14.70
CA LEU A 199 11.00 -11.77 -15.95
C LEU A 199 11.95 -11.20 -17.00
N SER A 200 11.94 -9.88 -17.16
CA SER A 200 12.71 -9.21 -18.19
C SER A 200 14.22 -9.21 -17.92
N LEU A 201 14.68 -9.45 -16.69
CA LEU A 201 16.11 -9.61 -16.37
C LEU A 201 16.77 -10.66 -17.27
N ASN A 202 16.19 -11.86 -17.35
CA ASN A 202 16.75 -12.98 -18.10
C ASN A 202 16.07 -13.21 -19.46
N ASN A 203 14.88 -12.64 -19.69
CA ASN A 203 14.07 -12.90 -20.89
C ASN A 203 13.70 -11.64 -21.69
N PHE A 204 14.55 -10.61 -21.67
CA PHE A 204 14.27 -9.31 -22.30
C PHE A 204 13.78 -9.43 -23.75
N SER A 205 14.43 -10.24 -24.59
CA SER A 205 14.08 -10.40 -26.00
C SER A 205 12.63 -10.83 -26.22
N VAL A 206 12.12 -11.72 -25.35
CA VAL A 206 10.77 -12.26 -25.43
C VAL A 206 9.74 -11.21 -24.99
N VAL A 207 10.00 -10.56 -23.85
CA VAL A 207 9.14 -9.49 -23.30
C VAL A 207 9.09 -8.30 -24.27
N PHE A 208 10.25 -7.87 -24.76
CA PHE A 208 10.38 -6.76 -25.69
C PHE A 208 9.71 -7.04 -27.04
N SER A 209 9.85 -8.25 -27.58
CA SER A 209 9.18 -8.66 -28.83
C SER A 209 7.66 -8.63 -28.68
N ARG A 210 7.12 -9.08 -27.54
CA ARG A 210 5.67 -9.03 -27.25
C ARG A 210 5.14 -7.60 -27.28
N ILE A 211 5.82 -6.69 -26.61
CA ILE A 211 5.45 -5.26 -26.54
C ILE A 211 5.57 -4.62 -27.94
N SER A 212 6.66 -4.95 -28.65
CA SER A 212 6.89 -4.46 -30.02
C SER A 212 5.83 -4.93 -31.01
N VAL A 213 5.32 -6.16 -30.90
CA VAL A 213 4.23 -6.69 -31.74
C VAL A 213 2.90 -6.02 -31.40
N ARG A 214 2.62 -5.75 -30.12
CA ARG A 214 1.41 -5.01 -29.72
C ARG A 214 1.41 -3.57 -30.21
N TRP A 215 2.56 -2.90 -30.23
CA TRP A 215 2.69 -1.60 -30.91
C TRP A 215 2.28 -1.65 -32.38
N LEU A 216 2.59 -2.73 -33.10
CA LEU A 216 2.19 -2.88 -34.51
C LEU A 216 0.68 -3.13 -34.66
N GLN A 217 0.04 -3.80 -33.70
CA GLN A 217 -1.41 -4.02 -33.71
C GLN A 217 -2.19 -2.72 -33.50
N GLU A 218 -1.69 -1.81 -32.65
CA GLU A 218 -2.27 -0.47 -32.47
C GLU A 218 -2.27 0.36 -33.77
N LEU A 219 -1.27 0.17 -34.64
CA LEU A 219 -1.21 0.80 -35.97
C LEU A 219 -2.29 0.30 -36.93
N SER A 220 -2.87 -0.88 -36.67
CA SER A 220 -3.87 -1.52 -37.53
C SER A 220 -5.32 -1.28 -37.12
N MET A 221 -5.56 -0.85 -35.87
CA MET A 221 -6.90 -0.72 -35.27
C MET A 221 -7.44 0.72 -35.24
N SER A 222 -6.85 1.63 -36.00
CA SER A 222 -7.13 3.07 -35.97
C SER A 222 -8.55 3.53 -36.35
N ASN A 223 -9.52 2.61 -36.55
CA ASN A 223 -10.85 2.92 -37.10
C ASN A 223 -12.05 2.55 -36.22
N THR A 224 -11.87 2.09 -34.99
CA THR A 224 -13.00 1.80 -34.08
C THR A 224 -12.92 2.67 -32.82
N GLU A 225 -13.96 3.46 -32.58
CA GLU A 225 -14.09 4.41 -31.45
C GLU A 225 -14.21 3.76 -30.07
N GLU A 226 -14.11 2.43 -29.97
CA GLU A 226 -14.08 1.71 -28.70
C GLU A 226 -12.66 1.75 -28.12
N SER A 227 -12.47 2.62 -27.13
CA SER A 227 -11.28 2.84 -26.28
C SER A 227 -10.16 1.79 -26.38
N PRO A 228 -9.09 2.01 -27.17
CA PRO A 228 -7.89 1.20 -27.03
C PRO A 228 -7.21 1.58 -25.71
N GLU A 229 -7.25 0.69 -24.73
CA GLU A 229 -6.52 0.84 -23.47
C GLU A 229 -5.02 0.82 -23.78
N PHE A 230 -4.35 1.97 -23.70
CA PHE A 230 -2.89 2.11 -23.94
C PHE A 230 -2.00 1.37 -22.92
N THR A 231 -2.56 0.46 -22.13
CA THR A 231 -1.84 -0.26 -21.08
C THR A 231 -0.65 -1.04 -21.62
N ASP A 232 -0.76 -1.61 -22.83
CA ASP A 232 0.34 -2.32 -23.47
C ASP A 232 1.58 -1.42 -23.70
N ILE A 233 1.38 -0.11 -23.88
CA ILE A 233 2.47 0.87 -24.00
C ILE A 233 3.10 1.17 -22.64
N GLU A 234 2.28 1.24 -21.60
CA GLU A 234 2.72 1.52 -20.22
C GLU A 234 3.62 0.40 -19.67
N LEU A 235 3.54 -0.82 -20.20
CA LEU A 235 4.38 -1.96 -19.81
C LEU A 235 5.88 -1.68 -19.86
N ILE A 236 6.31 -0.79 -20.75
CA ILE A 236 7.71 -0.41 -20.93
C ILE A 236 8.31 0.16 -19.66
N GLN A 237 7.49 0.88 -18.88
CA GLN A 237 7.93 1.46 -17.61
C GLN A 237 8.27 0.37 -16.58
N HIS A 238 7.87 -0.88 -16.77
CA HIS A 238 8.04 -1.98 -15.82
C HIS A 238 9.10 -3.01 -16.26
N ILE A 239 9.77 -2.80 -17.40
CA ILE A 239 10.81 -3.70 -17.90
C ILE A 239 12.15 -3.32 -17.27
N ASN A 240 12.94 -4.32 -16.89
CA ASN A 240 14.34 -4.16 -16.56
C ASN A 240 15.16 -3.82 -17.82
N ILE A 241 15.74 -2.63 -17.81
CA ILE A 241 16.49 -2.05 -18.92
C ILE A 241 17.90 -1.76 -18.40
N ASP A 242 18.92 -2.29 -19.09
CA ASP A 242 20.32 -1.86 -19.02
C ASP A 242 20.61 -0.87 -20.17
N VAL A 243 21.82 -0.30 -20.22
CA VAL A 243 22.17 0.68 -21.27
C VAL A 243 21.99 0.15 -22.70
N ASN A 244 22.29 -1.12 -22.96
CA ASN A 244 22.16 -1.71 -24.32
C ASN A 244 20.68 -1.97 -24.67
N ARG A 245 19.89 -2.41 -23.69
CA ARG A 245 18.43 -2.57 -23.81
C ARG A 245 17.74 -1.23 -24.02
N LEU A 246 18.25 -0.15 -23.39
CA LEU A 246 17.74 1.21 -23.58
C LEU A 246 17.93 1.67 -25.03
N VAL A 247 19.11 1.43 -25.60
CA VAL A 247 19.41 1.71 -27.01
C VAL A 247 18.44 0.95 -27.93
N ARG A 248 18.20 -0.33 -27.68
CA ARG A 248 17.23 -1.14 -28.45
C ARG A 248 15.80 -0.60 -28.33
N LEU A 249 15.37 -0.22 -27.13
CA LEU A 249 14.05 0.36 -26.88
C LEU A 249 13.86 1.70 -27.60
N LEU A 250 14.88 2.57 -27.54
CA LEU A 250 14.84 3.86 -28.23
C LEU A 250 14.77 3.69 -29.74
N ASN A 251 15.59 2.80 -30.32
CA ASN A 251 15.56 2.52 -31.76
C ASN A 251 14.18 2.07 -32.24
N GLU A 252 13.56 1.12 -31.53
CA GLU A 252 12.22 0.63 -31.87
C GLU A 252 11.15 1.73 -31.69
N THR A 253 11.27 2.52 -30.62
CA THR A 253 10.38 3.67 -30.36
C THR A 253 10.48 4.69 -31.48
N ILE A 254 11.68 5.06 -31.92
CA ILE A 254 11.93 6.01 -33.00
C ILE A 254 11.25 5.57 -34.29
N GLN A 255 11.35 4.29 -34.65
CA GLN A 255 10.75 3.75 -35.87
C GLN A 255 9.22 3.83 -35.85
N LYS A 256 8.59 3.64 -34.69
CA LYS A 256 7.12 3.55 -34.54
C LYS A 256 6.47 4.84 -34.08
N PHE A 257 7.23 5.81 -33.55
CA PHE A 257 6.68 6.99 -32.90
C PHE A 257 5.71 7.77 -33.82
N ARG A 258 6.12 8.03 -35.06
CA ARG A 258 5.32 8.83 -36.01
C ARG A 258 4.02 8.15 -36.44
N SER A 259 4.00 6.82 -36.45
CA SER A 259 2.84 6.04 -36.89
C SER A 259 1.76 5.91 -35.81
N LEU A 260 2.10 6.16 -34.55
CA LEU A 260 1.14 6.09 -33.44
C LEU A 260 0.19 7.29 -33.40
N SER A 261 -0.99 7.10 -32.82
CA SER A 261 -1.93 8.19 -32.54
C SER A 261 -1.34 9.22 -31.58
N LYS A 262 -1.80 10.48 -31.64
CA LYS A 262 -1.31 11.56 -30.75
C LYS A 262 -1.47 11.22 -29.26
N LYS A 263 -2.54 10.48 -28.88
CA LYS A 263 -2.76 10.02 -27.50
C LYS A 263 -1.76 8.93 -27.10
N ALA A 264 -1.56 7.93 -27.97
CA ALA A 264 -0.56 6.88 -27.76
C ALA A 264 0.86 7.44 -27.66
N GLN A 265 1.21 8.45 -28.46
CA GLN A 265 2.49 9.16 -28.38
C GLN A 265 2.70 9.77 -26.98
N ILE A 266 1.69 10.40 -26.37
CA ILE A 266 1.81 10.98 -25.02
C ILE A 266 2.06 9.90 -23.95
N VAL A 267 1.30 8.80 -24.01
CA VAL A 267 1.49 7.67 -23.07
C VAL A 267 2.87 7.06 -23.24
N LEU A 268 3.32 6.87 -24.48
CA LEU A 268 4.65 6.34 -24.80
C LEU A 268 5.76 7.25 -24.27
N MET A 269 5.64 8.57 -24.40
CA MET A 269 6.64 9.51 -23.89
C MET A 269 6.76 9.45 -22.37
N SER A 270 5.62 9.42 -21.65
CA SER A 270 5.59 9.27 -20.20
C SER A 270 6.18 7.93 -19.74
N SER A 271 5.86 6.85 -20.45
CA SER A 271 6.34 5.49 -20.15
C SER A 271 7.83 5.33 -20.41
N LEU A 272 8.33 5.91 -21.52
CA LEU A 272 9.75 5.93 -21.84
C LEU A 272 10.54 6.76 -20.82
N GLU A 273 10.00 7.89 -20.37
CA GLU A 273 10.64 8.70 -19.34
C GLU A 273 10.80 7.91 -18.02
N LYS A 274 9.74 7.24 -17.58
CA LYS A 274 9.79 6.38 -16.38
C LYS A 274 10.75 5.20 -16.55
N ALA A 275 10.83 4.62 -17.74
CA ALA A 275 11.78 3.55 -18.04
C ALA A 275 13.24 4.03 -17.89
N ILE A 276 13.56 5.26 -18.31
CA ILE A 276 14.89 5.87 -18.11
C ILE A 276 15.15 6.08 -16.61
N TRP A 277 14.17 6.55 -15.84
CA TRP A 277 14.30 6.67 -14.38
C TRP A 277 14.58 5.32 -13.70
N ASN A 278 13.81 4.29 -14.06
CA ASN A 278 13.97 2.96 -13.49
C ASN A 278 15.34 2.35 -13.84
N TRP A 279 15.87 2.61 -15.04
CA TRP A 279 17.24 2.23 -15.40
C TRP A 279 18.27 2.92 -14.48
N MET A 280 18.17 4.23 -14.26
CA MET A 280 19.10 4.96 -13.39
C MET A 280 19.00 4.53 -11.91
N ASP A 281 17.79 4.20 -11.43
CA ASP A 281 17.56 3.67 -10.07
C ASP A 281 18.15 2.27 -9.89
N THR A 282 18.03 1.42 -10.93
CA THR A 282 18.52 0.02 -10.87
C THR A 282 20.03 -0.08 -11.11
N TYR A 283 20.56 0.71 -12.05
CA TYR A 283 21.94 0.65 -12.52
C TYR A 283 22.63 2.04 -12.46
N PRO A 284 22.74 2.66 -11.27
CA PRO A 284 23.29 4.02 -11.13
C PRO A 284 24.75 4.14 -11.61
N ASN A 285 25.52 3.05 -11.52
CA ASN A 285 26.90 3.00 -12.00
C ASN A 285 27.00 3.09 -13.53
N GLU A 286 26.07 2.47 -14.28
CA GLU A 286 26.04 2.58 -15.75
C GLU A 286 25.81 4.02 -16.19
N PHE A 287 24.91 4.74 -15.50
CA PHE A 287 24.68 6.15 -15.77
C PHE A 287 25.90 7.01 -15.41
N ALA A 288 26.54 6.77 -14.26
CA ALA A 288 27.77 7.47 -13.88
C ALA A 288 28.93 7.23 -14.87
N ASP A 289 29.04 6.01 -15.41
CA ASP A 289 30.02 5.69 -16.46
C ASP A 289 29.68 6.33 -17.80
N LEU A 290 28.39 6.42 -18.16
CA LEU A 290 27.92 7.12 -19.37
C LEU A 290 28.31 8.60 -19.36
N GLN A 291 28.34 9.25 -18.19
CA GLN A 291 28.79 10.64 -18.08
C GLN A 291 30.28 10.82 -18.39
N LYS A 292 31.09 9.77 -18.22
CA LYS A 292 32.55 9.80 -18.45
C LYS A 292 32.94 9.25 -19.82
N ARG A 293 32.25 8.22 -20.30
CA ARG A 293 32.57 7.48 -21.53
C ARG A 293 31.53 7.74 -22.62
N ARG A 294 32.01 7.92 -23.84
CA ARG A 294 31.16 8.16 -25.01
C ARG A 294 30.38 6.90 -25.39
N ASN A 295 29.06 7.04 -25.54
CA ASN A 295 28.20 6.04 -26.17
C ASN A 295 27.53 6.66 -27.40
N ASP A 296 28.13 6.45 -28.57
CA ASP A 296 27.69 7.04 -29.83
C ASP A 296 26.33 6.53 -30.30
N GLU A 297 26.04 5.26 -30.04
CA GLU A 297 24.79 4.64 -30.45
C GLU A 297 23.61 5.22 -29.66
N LEU A 298 23.76 5.33 -28.33
CA LEU A 298 22.78 5.97 -27.47
C LEU A 298 22.58 7.45 -27.82
N ALA A 299 23.68 8.20 -28.00
CA ALA A 299 23.61 9.61 -28.37
C ALA A 299 22.85 9.82 -29.70
N LYS A 300 23.09 8.96 -30.70
CA LYS A 300 22.36 8.99 -31.97
C LYS A 300 20.86 8.71 -31.77
N CYS A 301 20.51 7.73 -30.94
CA CYS A 301 19.12 7.45 -30.62
C CYS A 301 18.44 8.63 -29.92
N CYS A 302 19.07 9.19 -28.88
CA CYS A 302 18.55 10.34 -28.15
C CYS A 302 18.34 11.55 -29.06
N GLU A 303 19.27 11.78 -29.98
CA GLU A 303 19.18 12.86 -30.95
C GLU A 303 17.99 12.71 -31.90
N VAL A 304 17.85 11.55 -32.54
CA VAL A 304 16.72 11.31 -33.45
C VAL A 304 15.41 11.36 -32.69
N MET A 305 15.34 10.80 -31.49
CA MET A 305 14.13 10.88 -30.65
C MET A 305 13.79 12.34 -30.29
N PHE A 306 14.79 13.17 -29.96
CA PHE A 306 14.59 14.59 -29.66
C PHE A 306 13.94 15.34 -30.84
N GLU A 307 14.38 15.07 -32.07
CA GLU A 307 13.79 15.67 -33.28
C GLU A 307 12.31 15.26 -33.48
N HIS A 308 11.95 14.03 -33.13
CA HIS A 308 10.56 13.58 -33.16
C HIS A 308 9.70 14.31 -32.13
N LEU A 309 10.24 14.54 -30.92
CA LEU A 309 9.56 15.30 -29.86
C LEU A 309 9.35 16.76 -30.26
N GLU A 310 10.36 17.40 -30.86
CA GLU A 310 10.25 18.76 -31.40
C GLU A 310 9.16 18.86 -32.46
N SER A 311 9.07 17.89 -33.37
CA SER A 311 8.01 17.84 -34.37
C SER A 311 6.61 17.66 -33.76
N PHE A 312 6.49 17.06 -32.57
CA PHE A 312 5.23 16.90 -31.85
C PHE A 312 4.81 18.17 -31.09
N ALA A 313 5.79 18.98 -30.68
CA ALA A 313 5.68 20.13 -29.77
C ALA A 313 5.11 21.41 -30.42
N GLU A 314 4.03 21.27 -31.20
CA GLU A 314 3.40 22.33 -32.01
C GLU A 314 2.79 23.47 -31.15
N ASN A 315 2.32 23.18 -29.93
CA ASN A 315 1.67 24.15 -29.05
C ASN A 315 2.16 24.06 -27.60
N ASN A 316 1.81 25.04 -26.76
CA ASN A 316 2.28 25.12 -25.37
C ASN A 316 1.90 23.89 -24.51
N LYS A 317 0.71 23.31 -24.73
CA LYS A 317 0.26 22.11 -24.00
C LYS A 317 1.10 20.88 -24.37
N ARG A 318 1.40 20.69 -25.66
CA ARG A 318 2.24 19.59 -26.14
C ARG A 318 3.71 19.80 -25.76
N ARG A 319 4.20 21.03 -25.81
CA ARG A 319 5.53 21.41 -25.30
C ARG A 319 5.70 21.01 -23.83
N ALA A 320 4.75 21.44 -22.99
CA ALA A 320 4.73 21.08 -21.58
C ALA A 320 4.79 19.56 -21.34
N ALA A 321 4.16 18.75 -22.21
CA ALA A 321 4.17 17.30 -22.10
C ALA A 321 5.51 16.64 -22.52
N VAL A 322 6.26 17.24 -23.44
CA VAL A 322 7.53 16.65 -23.95
C VAL A 322 8.77 17.07 -23.17
N TRP A 323 8.74 18.22 -22.49
CA TRP A 323 9.90 18.79 -21.79
C TRP A 323 10.59 17.84 -20.80
N PRO A 324 9.87 17.07 -19.96
CA PRO A 324 10.50 16.11 -19.06
C PRO A 324 11.33 15.05 -19.78
N LEU A 325 10.85 14.52 -20.92
CA LEU A 325 11.60 13.54 -21.69
C LEU A 325 12.75 14.20 -22.46
N GLN A 326 12.56 15.41 -22.99
CA GLN A 326 13.60 16.15 -23.71
C GLN A 326 14.82 16.42 -22.84
N ILE A 327 14.65 16.83 -21.57
CA ILE A 327 15.79 17.05 -20.68
C ILE A 327 16.51 15.73 -20.36
N MET A 328 15.77 14.63 -20.17
CA MET A 328 16.36 13.32 -19.94
C MET A 328 17.23 12.88 -21.12
N LEU A 329 16.73 13.01 -22.36
CA LEU A 329 17.49 12.67 -23.57
C LEU A 329 18.78 13.49 -23.73
N LEU A 330 18.77 14.78 -23.32
CA LEU A 330 19.96 15.62 -23.34
C LEU A 330 20.99 15.18 -22.30
N VAL A 331 20.55 14.84 -21.08
CA VAL A 331 21.46 14.35 -20.02
C VAL A 331 22.06 12.98 -20.36
N LEU A 332 21.35 12.15 -21.13
CA LEU A 332 21.88 10.90 -21.71
C LEU A 332 22.92 11.14 -22.83
N SER A 333 23.08 12.38 -23.29
CA SER A 333 24.00 12.77 -24.36
C SER A 333 25.01 13.85 -23.88
N PRO A 334 25.98 13.50 -23.00
CA PRO A 334 26.81 14.48 -22.31
C PRO A 334 27.60 15.41 -23.25
N LYS A 335 28.07 14.92 -24.40
CA LYS A 335 28.82 15.71 -25.38
C LYS A 335 27.97 16.78 -26.08
N VAL A 336 26.71 16.45 -26.38
CA VAL A 336 25.76 17.42 -26.95
C VAL A 336 25.42 18.48 -25.90
N LEU A 337 25.21 18.05 -24.65
CA LEU A 337 24.95 18.96 -23.54
C LEU A 337 26.14 19.88 -23.26
N GLU A 338 27.36 19.36 -23.30
CA GLU A 338 28.62 20.11 -23.15
C GLU A 338 28.73 21.23 -24.18
N GLU A 339 28.45 20.94 -25.46
CA GLU A 339 28.44 21.96 -26.52
C GLU A 339 27.38 23.04 -26.28
N ILE A 340 26.18 22.65 -25.86
CA ILE A 340 25.08 23.59 -25.58
C ILE A 340 25.43 24.52 -24.41
N VAL A 341 25.92 23.96 -23.30
CA VAL A 341 26.28 24.73 -22.10
C VAL A 341 27.48 25.63 -22.38
N ASN A 342 28.50 25.15 -23.09
CA ASN A 342 29.65 25.98 -23.47
C ASN A 342 29.26 27.12 -24.42
N ALA A 343 28.22 26.92 -25.25
CA ALA A 343 27.69 27.98 -26.10
C ALA A 343 26.97 29.09 -25.33
N ASP A 344 26.54 28.86 -24.08
CA ASP A 344 26.06 29.93 -23.20
C ASP A 344 27.22 30.80 -22.68
N ALA A 345 28.43 30.23 -22.60
CA ALA A 345 29.66 30.93 -22.27
C ALA A 345 30.35 31.61 -23.48
N GLY A 346 29.68 31.63 -24.65
CA GLY A 346 30.17 32.31 -25.86
C GLY A 346 30.87 31.41 -26.89
N ALA A 347 30.93 30.09 -26.68
CA ALA A 347 31.46 29.16 -27.68
C ALA A 347 30.51 29.01 -28.89
N PRO A 348 31.03 28.68 -30.09
CA PRO A 348 30.19 28.41 -31.25
C PRO A 348 29.36 27.13 -31.04
N CYS A 349 28.06 27.20 -31.32
CA CYS A 349 27.15 26.06 -31.28
C CYS A 349 26.88 25.58 -32.71
N SER A 350 26.93 24.27 -32.93
CA SER A 350 26.63 23.68 -34.23
C SER A 350 25.17 23.91 -34.61
N GLN A 351 24.93 24.09 -35.92
CA GLN A 351 23.57 24.29 -36.44
C GLN A 351 22.63 23.12 -36.09
N ARG A 352 23.19 21.91 -35.91
CA ARG A 352 22.48 20.70 -35.51
C ARG A 352 21.97 20.75 -34.06
N HIS A 353 22.65 21.48 -33.18
CA HIS A 353 22.32 21.58 -31.76
C HIS A 353 21.54 22.86 -31.41
N PHE A 354 21.34 23.76 -32.38
CA PHE A 354 20.64 25.03 -32.17
C PHE A 354 19.23 24.87 -31.57
N LYS A 355 18.42 23.94 -32.08
CA LYS A 355 17.07 23.66 -31.52
C LYS A 355 17.12 23.16 -30.07
N LYS A 356 18.12 22.32 -29.75
CA LYS A 356 18.33 21.79 -28.39
C LYS A 356 18.73 22.90 -27.42
N LYS A 357 19.59 23.83 -27.85
CA LYS A 357 19.91 25.06 -27.12
C LYS A 357 18.66 25.94 -26.91
N GLN A 358 17.88 26.16 -27.97
CA GLN A 358 16.64 26.95 -27.90
C GLN A 358 15.63 26.37 -26.88
N PHE A 359 15.54 25.04 -26.78
CA PHE A 359 14.74 24.37 -25.75
C PHE A 359 15.22 24.72 -24.33
N ILE A 360 16.53 24.67 -24.07
CA ILE A 360 17.10 25.05 -22.76
C ILE A 360 16.81 26.52 -22.44
N ASP A 361 16.94 27.42 -23.43
CA ASP A 361 16.63 28.84 -23.24
C ASP A 361 15.14 29.08 -22.94
N GLN A 362 14.23 28.34 -23.59
CA GLN A 362 12.80 28.38 -23.30
C GLN A 362 12.50 27.86 -21.89
N LEU A 363 13.16 26.78 -21.48
CA LEU A 363 13.03 26.21 -20.14
C LEU A 363 13.45 27.22 -19.07
N LYS A 364 14.63 27.86 -19.23
CA LYS A 364 15.13 28.92 -18.33
C LYS A 364 14.15 30.09 -18.24
N LYS A 365 13.62 30.57 -19.37
CA LYS A 365 12.66 31.68 -19.42
C LYS A 365 11.33 31.34 -18.73
N ALA A 366 10.86 30.11 -18.89
CA ALA A 366 9.56 29.67 -18.35
C ALA A 366 9.53 29.56 -16.81
N LEU A 367 10.69 29.46 -16.15
CA LEU A 367 10.78 29.48 -14.68
C LEU A 367 10.45 30.86 -14.10
N VAL A 368 10.64 31.94 -14.86
CA VAL A 368 10.35 33.31 -14.41
C VAL A 368 8.85 33.60 -14.65
N PRO A 369 8.03 33.76 -13.60
CA PRO A 369 6.55 33.80 -13.72
C PRO A 369 5.99 34.98 -14.53
N HIS A 370 6.79 36.01 -14.80
CA HIS A 370 6.33 37.28 -15.35
C HIS A 370 6.09 37.29 -16.87
N ASN A 371 6.49 36.24 -17.61
CA ASN A 371 6.50 36.28 -19.09
C ASN A 371 5.97 35.03 -19.80
N THR A 372 5.37 34.06 -19.10
CA THR A 372 5.06 32.74 -19.72
C THR A 372 3.71 32.17 -19.28
N SER A 373 3.10 31.35 -20.15
CA SER A 373 1.88 30.59 -19.85
C SER A 373 2.06 29.76 -18.57
N ARG A 374 1.06 29.79 -17.67
CA ARG A 374 1.04 28.99 -16.43
C ARG A 374 1.43 27.53 -16.67
N HIS A 375 0.83 26.87 -17.66
CA HIS A 375 1.15 25.47 -17.99
C HIS A 375 2.62 25.22 -18.34
N LEU A 376 3.29 26.19 -18.98
CA LEU A 376 4.72 26.09 -19.28
C LEU A 376 5.56 26.31 -18.03
N THR A 377 5.20 27.26 -17.14
CA THR A 377 5.91 27.42 -15.85
C THR A 377 5.80 26.16 -14.99
N GLU A 378 4.63 25.53 -14.95
CA GLU A 378 4.41 24.27 -14.23
C GLU A 378 5.25 23.13 -14.82
N ALA A 379 5.29 23.00 -16.15
CA ALA A 379 6.13 22.02 -16.82
C ALA A 379 7.64 22.29 -16.66
N ALA A 380 8.04 23.56 -16.64
CA ALA A 380 9.41 23.97 -16.38
C ALA A 380 9.85 23.54 -14.98
N ALA A 381 9.01 23.79 -13.97
CA ALA A 381 9.28 23.36 -12.60
C ALA A 381 9.51 21.84 -12.53
N VAL A 382 8.61 21.03 -13.11
CA VAL A 382 8.76 19.56 -13.16
C VAL A 382 10.05 19.14 -13.86
N THR A 383 10.34 19.74 -15.00
CA THR A 383 11.51 19.42 -15.83
C THR A 383 12.82 19.78 -15.12
N CYS A 384 12.87 20.93 -14.43
CA CYS A 384 14.06 21.37 -13.70
C CYS A 384 14.26 20.61 -12.38
N VAL A 385 13.20 20.20 -11.68
CA VAL A 385 13.34 19.28 -10.53
C VAL A 385 13.89 17.94 -10.99
N LYS A 386 13.41 17.40 -12.12
CA LYS A 386 13.94 16.19 -12.74
C LYS A 386 15.41 16.33 -13.09
N LEU A 387 15.82 17.44 -13.71
CA LEU A 387 17.23 17.74 -13.97
C LEU A 387 18.08 17.75 -12.69
N CYS A 388 17.62 18.40 -11.62
CA CYS A 388 18.29 18.38 -10.33
C CYS A 388 18.40 16.94 -9.81
N LYS A 389 17.31 16.18 -9.83
CA LYS A 389 17.29 14.78 -9.39
C LYS A 389 18.30 13.93 -10.17
N THR A 390 18.38 14.09 -11.50
CA THR A 390 19.35 13.35 -12.33
C THR A 390 20.79 13.67 -11.94
N ALA A 391 21.10 14.93 -11.62
CA ALA A 391 22.43 15.32 -11.17
C ALA A 391 22.86 14.62 -9.87
N THR A 392 21.91 14.14 -9.04
CA THR A 392 22.23 13.37 -7.82
C THR A 392 22.83 11.99 -8.11
N TYR A 393 22.66 11.45 -9.32
CA TYR A 393 23.25 10.17 -9.77
C TYR A 393 24.67 10.35 -10.32
N ILE A 394 25.16 11.59 -10.37
CA ILE A 394 26.55 11.91 -10.73
C ILE A 394 27.33 12.12 -9.43
N ASN A 395 28.57 11.64 -9.40
CA ASN A 395 29.42 11.81 -8.23
C ASN A 395 29.73 13.30 -8.02
N ILE A 396 29.51 13.81 -6.80
CA ILE A 396 29.71 15.23 -6.44
C ILE A 396 31.17 15.71 -6.63
N ASN A 397 32.13 14.78 -6.63
CA ASN A 397 33.53 15.09 -6.88
C ASN A 397 33.82 15.41 -8.37
N ASP A 398 32.90 15.08 -9.28
CA ASP A 398 32.99 15.45 -10.70
C ASP A 398 32.33 16.82 -10.94
N SER A 399 32.80 17.84 -10.22
CA SER A 399 32.22 19.19 -10.24
C SER A 399 32.27 19.87 -11.61
N ASN A 400 33.17 19.41 -12.49
CA ASN A 400 33.31 19.92 -13.85
C ASN A 400 32.26 19.34 -14.81
N ASN A 401 31.42 18.39 -14.36
CA ASN A 401 30.38 17.82 -15.18
C ASN A 401 29.36 18.89 -15.61
N VAL A 402 29.07 18.92 -16.91
CA VAL A 402 28.22 19.93 -17.55
C VAL A 402 26.78 19.91 -17.06
N VAL A 403 26.32 18.80 -16.50
CA VAL A 403 25.00 18.70 -15.85
C VAL A 403 24.95 19.61 -14.63
N PHE A 404 26.00 19.68 -13.81
CA PHE A 404 26.06 20.59 -12.66
C PHE A 404 26.08 22.06 -13.09
N ALA A 405 26.78 22.38 -14.19
CA ALA A 405 26.75 23.74 -14.76
C ALA A 405 25.33 24.13 -15.20
N LEU A 406 24.61 23.23 -15.88
CA LEU A 406 23.22 23.47 -16.26
C LEU A 406 22.30 23.61 -15.02
N VAL A 407 22.41 22.73 -14.03
CA VAL A 407 21.65 22.82 -12.77
C VAL A 407 21.89 24.18 -12.10
N THR A 408 23.14 24.61 -11.99
CA THR A 408 23.50 25.89 -11.36
C THR A 408 22.83 27.07 -12.06
N SER A 409 22.63 26.99 -13.39
CA SER A 409 21.94 28.05 -14.14
C SER A 409 20.43 28.15 -13.89
N VAL A 410 19.77 27.12 -13.36
CA VAL A 410 18.31 27.09 -13.14
C VAL A 410 17.91 27.06 -11.66
N ILE A 411 18.81 26.68 -10.77
CA ILE A 411 18.50 26.35 -9.38
C ILE A 411 17.94 27.53 -8.56
N SER A 412 18.41 28.75 -8.84
CA SER A 412 17.98 29.96 -8.14
C SER A 412 16.52 30.28 -8.45
N GLU A 413 16.17 30.32 -9.73
CA GLU A 413 14.79 30.55 -10.18
C GLU A 413 13.85 29.42 -9.74
N LEU A 414 14.30 28.17 -9.79
CA LEU A 414 13.51 27.04 -9.33
C LEU A 414 13.17 27.11 -7.84
N LYS A 415 14.16 27.49 -7.00
CA LYS A 415 13.94 27.71 -5.55
C LYS A 415 12.95 28.83 -5.30
N ASN A 416 13.13 29.97 -5.99
CA ASN A 416 12.25 31.13 -5.89
C ASN A 416 10.82 30.84 -6.36
N LEU A 417 10.64 29.86 -7.23
CA LEU A 417 9.33 29.42 -7.70
C LEU A 417 8.65 28.46 -6.69
N LEU A 418 9.37 27.45 -6.19
CA LEU A 418 8.78 26.38 -5.37
C LEU A 418 8.69 26.72 -3.87
N PHE A 419 9.68 27.44 -3.33
CA PHE A 419 9.80 27.75 -1.90
C PHE A 419 9.53 29.24 -1.63
N ASN A 420 8.47 29.78 -2.22
CA ASN A 420 8.06 31.17 -2.04
C ASN A 420 6.92 31.28 -1.03
N ILE A 421 7.21 31.87 0.14
CA ILE A 421 6.22 32.06 1.22
C ILE A 421 5.09 33.01 0.79
N VAL A 422 5.40 34.04 -0.01
CA VAL A 422 4.44 35.10 -0.40
C VAL A 422 3.47 34.60 -1.48
N LYS A 423 3.97 33.82 -2.44
CA LYS A 423 3.17 33.24 -3.52
C LYS A 423 3.44 31.74 -3.62
N PRO A 424 2.77 30.90 -2.79
CA PRO A 424 2.97 29.47 -2.80
C PRO A 424 2.71 28.87 -4.19
N PHE A 425 3.56 27.92 -4.58
CA PHE A 425 3.42 27.21 -5.84
C PHE A 425 2.21 26.27 -5.80
N THR A 426 1.29 26.43 -6.75
CA THR A 426 0.12 25.54 -6.90
C THR A 426 -0.22 25.34 -8.37
N ARG A 427 -0.28 24.10 -8.86
CA ARG A 427 -0.67 23.79 -10.24
C ARG A 427 -2.19 23.85 -10.44
N VAL A 428 -2.98 23.14 -9.62
CA VAL A 428 -4.46 23.23 -9.48
C VAL A 428 -4.84 22.57 -8.13
N GLN A 429 -5.99 22.89 -7.52
CA GLN A 429 -6.48 22.24 -6.28
C GLN A 429 -6.48 20.69 -6.34
N ALA A 430 -6.65 20.10 -7.52
CA ALA A 430 -6.63 18.65 -7.75
C ALA A 430 -5.22 18.01 -7.69
N TYR A 431 -4.14 18.81 -7.70
CA TYR A 431 -2.75 18.36 -7.79
C TYR A 431 -1.91 18.64 -6.53
N ILE A 432 -2.54 19.01 -5.41
CA ILE A 432 -1.83 19.38 -4.17
C ILE A 432 -0.80 18.31 -3.74
N PHE A 433 -1.17 17.02 -3.78
CA PHE A 433 -0.25 15.93 -3.45
C PHE A 433 0.95 15.86 -4.41
N GLN A 434 0.72 16.03 -5.71
CA GLN A 434 1.80 16.01 -6.70
C GLN A 434 2.73 17.22 -6.58
N ASP A 435 2.21 18.37 -6.12
CA ASP A 435 3.00 19.58 -5.84
C ASP A 435 3.91 19.36 -4.62
N VAL A 436 3.39 18.70 -3.59
CA VAL A 436 4.15 18.28 -2.41
C VAL A 436 5.26 17.29 -2.79
N ASP A 437 4.95 16.26 -3.56
CA ASP A 437 5.95 15.29 -4.05
C ASP A 437 7.04 15.97 -4.87
N LEU A 438 6.66 16.92 -5.73
CA LEU A 438 7.61 17.71 -6.52
C LEU A 438 8.54 18.56 -5.64
N MET A 439 8.00 19.18 -4.58
CA MET A 439 8.79 19.95 -3.61
C MET A 439 9.73 19.05 -2.80
N ILE A 440 9.29 17.85 -2.41
CA ILE A 440 10.11 16.84 -1.74
C ILE A 440 11.25 16.37 -2.67
N ASP A 441 10.96 16.11 -3.94
CA ASP A 441 11.99 15.80 -4.97
C ASP A 441 12.98 16.93 -5.16
N CYS A 442 12.52 18.18 -5.20
CA CYS A 442 13.38 19.34 -5.27
C CYS A 442 14.29 19.40 -4.03
N PHE A 443 13.72 19.40 -2.82
CA PHE A 443 14.47 19.54 -1.58
C PHE A 443 15.57 18.48 -1.43
N VAL A 444 15.23 17.20 -1.65
CA VAL A 444 16.20 16.10 -1.54
C VAL A 444 17.29 16.22 -2.60
N SER A 445 16.95 16.66 -3.82
CA SER A 445 17.95 16.88 -4.86
C SER A 445 18.89 18.04 -4.52
N LEU A 446 18.36 19.14 -4.00
CA LEU A 446 19.14 20.29 -3.54
C LEU A 446 20.10 19.91 -2.42
N PHE A 447 19.64 19.13 -1.44
CA PHE A 447 20.47 18.61 -0.35
C PHE A 447 21.63 17.76 -0.87
N ARG A 448 21.38 16.89 -1.86
CA ARG A 448 22.39 15.99 -2.42
C ARG A 448 23.44 16.69 -3.28
N ILE A 449 23.06 17.75 -4.01
CA ILE A 449 23.96 18.47 -4.93
C ILE A 449 24.71 19.60 -4.22
N LEU A 450 24.00 20.34 -3.36
CA LEU A 450 24.52 21.52 -2.65
C LEU A 450 24.29 21.39 -1.14
N PRO A 451 24.97 20.44 -0.46
CA PRO A 451 24.70 20.12 0.94
C PRO A 451 24.87 21.29 1.91
N HIS A 452 25.67 22.30 1.54
CA HIS A 452 25.89 23.49 2.36
C HIS A 452 24.94 24.65 2.03
N ASN A 453 24.18 24.56 0.93
CA ASN A 453 23.23 25.60 0.52
C ASN A 453 21.88 25.37 1.19
N ASN A 454 21.72 25.98 2.37
CA ASN A 454 20.59 25.77 3.27
C ASN A 454 19.39 26.71 3.02
N GLU A 455 19.29 27.38 1.87
CA GLU A 455 18.21 28.35 1.63
C GLU A 455 16.81 27.73 1.70
N ALA A 456 16.59 26.60 1.03
CA ALA A 456 15.32 25.88 1.11
C ALA A 456 15.03 25.36 2.53
N LEU A 457 16.07 24.88 3.23
CA LEU A 457 15.99 24.46 4.63
C LEU A 457 15.55 25.61 5.54
N LYS A 458 16.12 26.81 5.39
CA LYS A 458 15.73 28.01 6.16
C LYS A 458 14.25 28.39 5.91
N VAL A 459 13.80 28.37 4.65
CA VAL A 459 12.40 28.66 4.32
C VAL A 459 11.47 27.67 5.00
N CYS A 460 11.76 26.36 4.92
CA CYS A 460 10.90 25.34 5.52
C CYS A 460 10.98 25.27 7.06
N LEU A 461 12.07 25.75 7.67
CA LEU A 461 12.22 25.83 9.14
C LEU A 461 11.52 27.06 9.75
N ASN A 462 11.27 28.11 8.96
CA ASN A 462 10.65 29.33 9.46
C ASN A 462 9.23 29.05 10.02
N PRO A 463 8.95 29.34 11.31
CA PRO A 463 7.64 29.07 11.93
C PRO A 463 6.44 29.80 11.27
N ASN A 464 6.72 30.86 10.50
CA ASN A 464 5.70 31.62 9.76
C ASN A 464 5.42 31.03 8.37
N SER A 465 6.14 29.98 7.96
CA SER A 465 5.91 29.31 6.68
C SER A 465 4.63 28.49 6.70
N PRO A 466 4.01 28.23 5.52
CA PRO A 466 2.84 27.38 5.43
C PRO A 466 3.11 25.96 5.98
N PRO A 467 2.13 25.29 6.63
CA PRO A 467 2.29 23.93 7.16
C PRO A 467 2.77 22.90 6.11
N THR A 468 2.40 23.09 4.85
CA THR A 468 2.87 22.28 3.72
C THR A 468 4.40 22.27 3.61
N TYR A 469 5.09 23.38 3.90
CA TYR A 469 6.55 23.45 3.85
C TYR A 469 7.20 22.71 5.01
N HIS A 470 6.60 22.73 6.19
CA HIS A 470 7.03 21.90 7.32
C HIS A 470 6.85 20.40 7.00
N PHE A 471 5.72 20.03 6.38
CA PHE A 471 5.49 18.66 5.93
C PHE A 471 6.51 18.21 4.86
N VAL A 472 6.80 19.07 3.86
CA VAL A 472 7.84 18.83 2.86
C VAL A 472 9.19 18.63 3.52
N LEU A 473 9.55 19.44 4.52
CA LEU A 473 10.81 19.30 5.25
C LEU A 473 10.91 17.96 5.95
N VAL A 474 9.92 17.60 6.78
CA VAL A 474 9.94 16.35 7.53
C VAL A 474 9.96 15.15 6.59
N SER A 475 9.14 15.15 5.54
CA SER A 475 9.09 14.08 4.53
C SER A 475 10.40 13.96 3.75
N SER A 476 11.05 15.09 3.44
CA SER A 476 12.35 15.09 2.77
C SER A 476 13.46 14.54 3.64
N LEU A 477 13.52 14.94 4.92
CA LEU A 477 14.49 14.42 5.89
C LEU A 477 14.28 12.92 6.12
N TYR A 478 13.02 12.49 6.29
CA TYR A 478 12.67 11.07 6.40
C TYR A 478 13.15 10.28 5.18
N ARG A 479 12.95 10.80 3.97
CA ARG A 479 13.41 10.14 2.75
C ARG A 479 14.94 10.11 2.62
N ILE A 480 15.65 11.14 3.07
CA ILE A 480 17.12 11.15 3.10
C ILE A 480 17.64 10.03 4.03
N VAL A 481 16.96 9.78 5.15
CA VAL A 481 17.36 8.77 6.14
C VAL A 481 16.99 7.35 5.71
N THR A 482 15.82 7.15 5.11
CA THR A 482 15.27 5.81 4.81
C THR A 482 15.65 5.26 3.43
N GLN A 483 15.97 6.12 2.46
CA GLN A 483 16.28 5.67 1.11
C GLN A 483 17.65 4.98 1.05
N PRO A 484 17.80 3.85 0.32
CA PRO A 484 19.11 3.27 0.02
C PRO A 484 20.05 4.30 -0.61
N ARG A 485 21.21 4.52 0.01
CA ARG A 485 22.11 5.62 -0.35
C ARG A 485 23.14 5.23 -1.41
N LEU A 486 23.40 6.14 -2.34
CA LEU A 486 24.61 6.08 -3.16
C LEU A 486 25.84 6.47 -2.31
N PRO A 487 27.03 5.92 -2.59
CA PRO A 487 28.23 6.16 -1.76
C PRO A 487 28.62 7.63 -1.62
N TRP A 488 28.32 8.45 -2.64
CA TRP A 488 28.66 9.88 -2.68
C TRP A 488 27.56 10.82 -2.17
N TRP A 489 26.39 10.30 -1.78
CA TRP A 489 25.36 11.16 -1.21
C TRP A 489 25.76 11.67 0.18
N PRO A 490 25.55 12.97 0.47
CA PRO A 490 25.89 13.55 1.76
C PRO A 490 25.08 12.90 2.88
N GLN A 491 25.70 12.80 4.06
CA GLN A 491 25.06 12.31 5.27
C GLN A 491 24.17 13.39 5.90
N ILE A 492 23.17 12.94 6.67
CA ILE A 492 22.22 13.81 7.35
C ILE A 492 22.86 14.68 8.45
N ASP A 493 24.09 14.34 8.88
CA ASP A 493 24.83 15.04 9.95
C ASP A 493 24.92 16.56 9.74
N ILE A 494 24.92 17.01 8.48
CA ILE A 494 24.98 18.42 8.10
C ILE A 494 23.79 19.22 8.64
N VAL A 495 22.66 18.55 8.91
CA VAL A 495 21.43 19.14 9.45
C VAL A 495 21.39 19.10 10.98
N TYR A 496 22.31 18.40 11.66
CA TYR A 496 22.27 18.26 13.13
C TYR A 496 22.43 19.58 13.87
N ASN A 497 23.13 20.56 13.28
CA ASN A 497 23.21 21.92 13.82
C ASN A 497 21.86 22.66 13.81
N LYS A 498 20.84 22.16 13.08
CA LYS A 498 19.45 22.65 13.05
C LYS A 498 18.50 21.83 13.91
N SER A 499 19.01 20.89 14.69
CA SER A 499 18.18 20.02 15.56
C SER A 499 17.37 20.80 16.60
N SER A 500 17.89 21.90 17.15
CA SER A 500 17.15 22.76 18.08
C SER A 500 15.96 23.44 17.42
N GLU A 501 16.14 23.99 16.21
CA GLU A 501 15.09 24.62 15.41
C GLU A 501 14.01 23.61 15.02
N LEU A 502 14.40 22.38 14.63
CA LEU A 502 13.47 21.29 14.35
C LEU A 502 12.65 20.88 15.57
N ARG A 503 13.28 20.77 16.74
CA ARG A 503 12.57 20.49 18.01
C ARG A 503 11.64 21.64 18.37
N SER A 504 12.05 22.89 18.19
CA SER A 504 11.19 24.06 18.40
C SER A 504 9.98 24.02 17.49
N MET A 505 10.17 23.76 16.18
CA MET A 505 9.07 23.63 15.22
C MET A 505 8.09 22.52 15.61
N PHE A 506 8.61 21.38 16.09
CA PHE A 506 7.79 20.30 16.63
C PHE A 506 7.03 20.73 17.89
N THR A 507 7.70 21.35 18.85
CA THR A 507 7.09 21.87 20.08
C THR A 507 6.05 22.95 19.80
N ASP A 508 6.28 23.87 18.85
CA ASP A 508 5.31 24.89 18.44
C ASP A 508 4.09 24.26 17.78
N THR A 509 4.30 23.24 16.94
CA THR A 509 3.20 22.46 16.35
C THR A 509 2.40 21.72 17.42
N LEU A 510 3.09 21.18 18.43
CA LEU A 510 2.48 20.51 19.57
C LEU A 510 1.73 21.50 20.48
N ASN A 511 2.28 22.68 20.73
CA ASN A 511 1.68 23.73 21.55
C ASN A 511 0.46 24.37 20.87
N LYS A 512 0.47 24.53 19.53
CA LYS A 512 -0.74 24.91 18.77
C LYS A 512 -1.90 23.91 18.93
N ASN A 513 -1.61 22.70 19.40
CA ASN A 513 -2.62 21.71 19.76
C ASN A 513 -2.96 21.70 21.27
N GLN A 514 -2.21 22.39 22.14
CA GLN A 514 -2.50 22.52 23.57
C GLN A 514 -3.38 23.77 23.82
N GLY A 515 -4.57 23.60 24.39
CA GLY A 515 -5.56 24.67 24.60
C GLY A 515 -6.87 24.51 23.81
N LYS A 516 -7.03 23.40 23.09
CA LYS A 516 -8.31 22.97 22.53
C LYS A 516 -9.26 22.54 23.65
N ALA A 517 -10.56 22.81 23.52
CA ALA A 517 -11.55 22.39 24.52
C ALA A 517 -11.54 20.85 24.69
N GLY A 518 -11.86 20.31 25.87
CA GLY A 518 -11.81 18.86 26.14
C GLY A 518 -12.55 17.99 25.09
N HIS A 519 -13.66 18.49 24.53
CA HIS A 519 -14.38 17.81 23.44
C HIS A 519 -13.58 17.76 22.12
N GLU A 520 -12.81 18.79 21.78
CA GLU A 520 -11.95 18.81 20.59
C GLU A 520 -10.72 17.90 20.76
N ILE A 521 -10.18 17.82 21.98
CA ILE A 521 -9.11 16.88 22.33
C ILE A 521 -9.63 15.44 22.23
N GLN A 522 -10.83 15.16 22.77
CA GLN A 522 -11.49 13.86 22.64
C GLN A 522 -11.73 13.50 21.16
N SER A 523 -12.25 14.42 20.35
CA SER A 523 -12.49 14.18 18.92
C SER A 523 -11.19 13.88 18.18
N SER A 524 -10.12 14.65 18.44
CA SER A 524 -8.81 14.45 17.82
C SER A 524 -8.19 13.11 18.22
N THR A 525 -8.29 12.74 19.50
CA THR A 525 -7.81 11.46 20.03
C THR A 525 -8.58 10.29 19.42
N LEU A 526 -9.90 10.43 19.31
CA LEU A 526 -10.77 9.42 18.71
C LEU A 526 -10.47 9.23 17.21
N GLU A 527 -10.26 10.32 16.46
CA GLU A 527 -9.86 10.27 15.05
C GLU A 527 -8.49 9.58 14.87
N LEU A 528 -7.51 9.94 15.71
CA LEU A 528 -6.18 9.31 15.68
C LEU A 528 -6.28 7.80 15.95
N ILE A 529 -6.96 7.42 17.03
CA ILE A 529 -7.09 6.01 17.43
C ILE A 529 -7.90 5.22 16.39
N ASN A 530 -8.98 5.77 15.84
CA ASN A 530 -9.72 5.13 14.75
C ASN A 530 -8.88 4.99 13.49
N GLY A 531 -8.04 6.00 13.18
CA GLY A 531 -7.05 5.94 12.11
C GLY A 531 -6.09 4.77 12.30
N LEU A 532 -5.50 4.63 13.49
CA LEU A 532 -4.59 3.51 13.82
C LEU A 532 -5.32 2.15 13.77
N VAL A 533 -6.54 2.05 14.30
CA VAL A 533 -7.35 0.82 14.25
C VAL A 533 -7.67 0.40 12.82
N SER A 534 -7.82 1.35 11.89
CA SER A 534 -7.99 1.05 10.46
C SER A 534 -6.73 0.45 9.81
N LEU A 535 -5.56 0.67 10.41
CA LEU A 535 -4.28 0.13 9.94
C LEU A 535 -3.99 -1.26 10.52
N VAL A 536 -4.49 -1.57 11.72
CA VAL A 536 -4.26 -2.87 12.43
C VAL A 536 -4.62 -4.09 11.57
N HIS A 537 -5.66 -3.99 10.74
CA HIS A 537 -6.11 -5.09 9.88
C HIS A 537 -5.70 -4.90 8.41
N ASN A 538 -4.75 -4.00 8.13
CA ASN A 538 -4.31 -3.70 6.77
C ASN A 538 -3.30 -4.76 6.29
N GLY A 539 -3.80 -5.74 5.53
CA GLY A 539 -2.97 -6.82 4.98
C GLY A 539 -1.95 -6.36 3.91
N SER A 540 -2.07 -5.16 3.37
CA SER A 540 -1.15 -4.65 2.33
C SER A 540 0.18 -4.15 2.90
N MET A 541 0.23 -3.82 4.19
CA MET A 541 1.42 -3.28 4.87
C MET A 541 1.53 -3.87 6.28
N PRO A 542 1.98 -5.12 6.42
CA PRO A 542 2.04 -5.81 7.72
C PRO A 542 2.97 -5.11 8.71
N ASP A 543 4.08 -4.51 8.26
CA ASP A 543 4.98 -3.74 9.12
C ASP A 543 4.27 -2.50 9.70
N VAL A 544 3.49 -1.79 8.89
CA VAL A 544 2.70 -0.63 9.34
C VAL A 544 1.57 -1.07 10.26
N ALA A 545 0.94 -2.21 10.00
CA ALA A 545 -0.08 -2.77 10.87
C ALA A 545 0.50 -3.16 12.24
N ALA A 546 1.69 -3.76 12.27
CA ALA A 546 2.41 -4.09 13.50
C ALA A 546 2.79 -2.82 14.30
N GLU A 547 3.34 -1.80 13.64
CA GLU A 547 3.64 -0.51 14.28
C GLU A 547 2.38 0.21 14.76
N ALA A 548 1.26 0.08 14.04
CA ALA A 548 -0.03 0.63 14.48
C ALA A 548 -0.58 -0.12 15.71
N MET A 549 -0.43 -1.45 15.76
CA MET A 549 -0.77 -2.27 16.92
C MET A 549 0.07 -1.88 18.14
N GLU A 550 1.38 -1.71 17.96
CA GLU A 550 2.30 -1.30 19.02
C GLU A 550 1.99 0.13 19.50
N ALA A 551 1.77 1.07 18.58
CA ALA A 551 1.38 2.44 18.92
C ALA A 551 0.05 2.47 19.69
N LEU A 552 -0.94 1.67 19.29
CA LEU A 552 -2.20 1.55 20.03
C LEU A 552 -1.99 0.95 21.42
N LEU A 553 -1.10 -0.03 21.56
CA LEU A 553 -0.78 -0.65 22.85
C LEU A 553 -0.16 0.37 23.80
N VAL A 554 0.87 1.11 23.35
CA VAL A 554 1.50 2.20 24.10
C VAL A 554 0.48 3.29 24.46
N LEU A 555 -0.41 3.65 23.54
CA LEU A 555 -1.46 4.64 23.81
C LEU A 555 -2.48 4.17 24.86
N HIS A 556 -2.65 2.86 25.04
CA HIS A 556 -3.53 2.25 26.05
C HIS A 556 -2.83 2.04 27.40
N GLU A 557 -1.55 2.39 27.57
CA GLU A 557 -0.94 2.43 28.89
C GLU A 557 -1.71 3.38 29.82
N PRO A 558 -1.91 3.05 31.10
CA PRO A 558 -2.75 3.85 32.01
C PRO A 558 -2.34 5.33 32.08
N GLU A 559 -1.03 5.62 32.09
CA GLU A 559 -0.49 6.98 32.11
C GLU A 559 -0.81 7.77 30.83
N LYS A 560 -0.98 7.07 29.70
CA LYS A 560 -1.30 7.68 28.40
C LYS A 560 -2.80 7.87 28.22
N ILE A 561 -3.61 6.96 28.75
CA ILE A 561 -5.08 7.11 28.77
C ILE A 561 -5.49 8.39 29.51
N GLU A 562 -4.83 8.73 30.62
CA GLU A 562 -5.09 9.98 31.35
C GLU A 562 -4.88 11.24 30.48
N MET A 563 -4.00 11.15 29.47
CA MET A 563 -3.70 12.23 28.54
C MET A 563 -4.68 12.33 27.36
N TRP A 564 -5.53 11.32 27.13
CA TRP A 564 -6.52 11.33 26.04
C TRP A 564 -7.54 12.46 26.20
N ASN A 565 -7.91 12.74 27.45
CA ASN A 565 -8.71 13.90 27.84
C ASN A 565 -8.50 14.18 29.34
N PRO A 566 -7.63 15.14 29.70
CA PRO A 566 -7.36 15.46 31.10
C PRO A 566 -8.59 15.95 31.89
N GLU A 567 -9.63 16.47 31.21
CA GLU A 567 -10.85 16.95 31.85
C GLU A 567 -11.82 15.81 32.21
N ALA A 568 -11.83 14.72 31.44
CA ALA A 568 -12.76 13.61 31.63
C ALA A 568 -12.17 12.24 31.22
N PRO A 569 -11.06 11.79 31.87
CA PRO A 569 -10.28 10.64 31.41
C PRO A 569 -11.09 9.32 31.41
N ILE A 570 -11.92 9.08 32.43
CA ILE A 570 -12.75 7.86 32.54
C ILE A 570 -13.83 7.82 31.44
N ASN A 571 -14.48 8.95 31.15
CA ASN A 571 -15.54 9.00 30.13
C ASN A 571 -14.95 8.78 28.72
N THR A 572 -13.82 9.43 28.44
CA THR A 572 -13.10 9.27 27.17
C THR A 572 -12.53 7.87 27.02
N PHE A 573 -12.02 7.26 28.11
CA PHE A 573 -11.59 5.86 28.13
C PHE A 573 -12.70 4.91 27.68
N TRP A 574 -13.89 5.02 28.29
CA TRP A 574 -15.01 4.13 27.97
C TRP A 574 -15.45 4.26 26.50
N ASP A 575 -15.49 5.46 25.96
CA ASP A 575 -15.86 5.71 24.57
C ASP A 575 -14.80 5.18 23.59
N VAL A 576 -13.58 5.69 23.70
CA VAL A 576 -12.47 5.41 22.77
C VAL A 576 -12.04 3.94 22.83
N SER A 577 -11.74 3.42 24.03
CA SER A 577 -11.19 2.08 24.15
C SER A 577 -12.24 1.00 23.82
N SER A 578 -13.52 1.24 24.12
CA SER A 578 -14.59 0.31 23.70
C SER A 578 -14.80 0.34 22.19
N GLN A 579 -14.63 1.50 21.54
CA GLN A 579 -14.70 1.59 20.08
C GLN A 579 -13.57 0.82 19.39
N VAL A 580 -12.35 0.81 19.96
CA VAL A 580 -11.23 -0.04 19.50
C VAL A 580 -11.62 -1.52 19.58
N LEU A 581 -12.07 -1.97 20.75
CA LEU A 581 -12.47 -3.37 20.99
C LEU A 581 -13.61 -3.80 20.07
N PHE A 582 -14.64 -2.97 19.92
CA PHE A 582 -15.77 -3.22 19.03
C PHE A 582 -15.32 -3.36 17.57
N SER A 583 -14.52 -2.41 17.08
CA SER A 583 -14.10 -2.36 15.67
C SER A 583 -13.25 -3.56 15.27
N ILE A 584 -12.32 -3.97 16.14
CA ILE A 584 -11.48 -5.15 15.88
C ILE A 584 -12.28 -6.44 16.06
N SER A 585 -13.10 -6.55 17.11
CA SER A 585 -13.92 -7.73 17.34
C SER A 585 -14.92 -7.98 16.20
N GLN A 586 -15.51 -6.91 15.67
CA GLN A 586 -16.40 -7.01 14.51
C GLN A 586 -15.66 -7.57 13.28
N LYS A 587 -14.42 -7.15 13.03
CA LYS A 587 -13.60 -7.64 11.91
C LYS A 587 -13.16 -9.09 12.10
N LEU A 588 -12.87 -9.49 13.34
CA LEU A 588 -12.55 -10.86 13.70
C LEU A 588 -13.73 -11.80 13.43
N ILE A 589 -14.95 -11.42 13.86
CA ILE A 589 -16.19 -12.19 13.59
C ILE A 589 -16.48 -12.32 12.09
N GLN A 590 -16.19 -11.27 11.33
CA GLN A 590 -16.38 -11.27 9.87
C GLN A 590 -15.26 -12.02 9.11
N HIS A 591 -14.34 -12.68 9.82
CA HIS A 591 -13.16 -13.35 9.25
C HIS A 591 -12.33 -12.45 8.30
N GLN A 592 -12.29 -11.14 8.56
CA GLN A 592 -11.61 -10.18 7.70
C GLN A 592 -10.10 -10.06 7.98
N ILE A 593 -9.60 -10.78 8.98
CA ILE A 593 -8.23 -10.70 9.51
C ILE A 593 -7.54 -12.06 9.31
N ALA A 594 -6.43 -12.08 8.57
CA ALA A 594 -5.67 -13.30 8.29
C ALA A 594 -4.72 -13.70 9.44
N ASN A 595 -4.16 -12.72 10.16
CA ASN A 595 -3.27 -12.90 11.32
C ASN A 595 -4.05 -12.92 12.65
N TYR A 596 -5.19 -13.62 12.69
CA TYR A 596 -6.11 -13.56 13.83
C TYR A 596 -5.47 -13.94 15.16
N THR A 597 -4.52 -14.89 15.20
CA THR A 597 -3.80 -15.29 16.41
C THR A 597 -2.98 -14.15 17.00
N GLU A 598 -2.25 -13.41 16.17
CA GLU A 598 -1.48 -12.24 16.61
C GLU A 598 -2.39 -11.09 17.06
N ILE A 599 -3.51 -10.88 16.37
CA ILE A 599 -4.50 -9.88 16.78
C ILE A 599 -5.18 -10.28 18.09
N LEU A 600 -5.45 -11.57 18.33
CA LEU A 600 -5.97 -12.06 19.60
C LEU A 600 -4.97 -11.85 20.74
N LYS A 601 -3.67 -12.10 20.50
CA LYS A 601 -2.61 -11.81 21.48
C LYS A 601 -2.58 -10.32 21.80
N TRP A 602 -2.60 -9.47 20.78
CA TRP A 602 -2.66 -8.02 20.97
C TRP A 602 -3.92 -7.56 21.70
N LEU A 603 -5.08 -8.13 21.36
CA LEU A 603 -6.35 -7.83 22.01
C LEU A 603 -6.32 -8.19 23.50
N ARG A 604 -5.65 -9.31 23.85
CA ARG A 604 -5.37 -9.68 25.23
C ARG A 604 -4.55 -8.60 25.94
N GLU A 605 -3.46 -8.12 25.35
CA GLU A 605 -2.63 -7.07 25.95
C GLU A 605 -3.39 -5.75 26.12
N ILE A 606 -4.25 -5.38 25.16
CA ILE A 606 -5.15 -4.23 25.31
C ILE A 606 -6.11 -4.41 26.49
N LEU A 607 -6.67 -5.61 26.70
CA LEU A 607 -7.51 -5.90 27.86
C LEU A 607 -6.73 -5.81 29.18
N VAL A 608 -5.47 -6.25 29.22
CA VAL A 608 -4.57 -6.06 30.38
C VAL A 608 -4.39 -4.58 30.69
N CYS A 609 -4.07 -3.77 29.68
CA CYS A 609 -3.93 -2.32 29.82
C CYS A 609 -5.22 -1.65 30.36
N ARG A 610 -6.38 -2.08 29.86
CA ARG A 610 -7.69 -1.61 30.33
C ARG A 610 -7.95 -1.95 31.80
N ASN A 611 -7.72 -3.19 32.20
CA ASN A 611 -7.89 -3.62 33.58
C ASN A 611 -6.93 -2.87 34.51
N ALA A 612 -5.69 -2.66 34.09
CA ALA A 612 -4.72 -1.86 34.83
C ALA A 612 -5.17 -0.40 35.04
N PHE A 613 -5.73 0.24 34.00
CA PHE A 613 -6.28 1.58 34.11
C PHE A 613 -7.49 1.65 35.04
N LEU A 614 -8.43 0.70 34.90
CA LEU A 614 -9.62 0.61 35.75
C LEU A 614 -9.26 0.35 37.21
N LEU A 615 -8.28 -0.51 37.47
CA LEU A 615 -7.81 -0.82 38.82
C LEU A 615 -7.22 0.43 39.52
N ARG A 616 -6.49 1.28 38.79
CA ARG A 616 -5.97 2.56 39.31
C ARG A 616 -7.09 3.56 39.63
N HIS A 617 -8.22 3.47 38.91
CA HIS A 617 -9.35 4.40 39.02
C HIS A 617 -10.57 3.79 39.73
N LYS A 618 -10.42 2.65 40.41
CA LYS A 618 -11.51 1.89 41.04
C LYS A 618 -12.30 2.69 42.09
N ASP A 619 -11.66 3.68 42.73
CA ASP A 619 -12.25 4.48 43.81
C ASP A 619 -13.03 5.70 43.28
N TYR A 620 -13.02 5.96 41.96
CA TYR A 620 -13.78 7.04 41.34
C TYR A 620 -15.23 6.60 41.10
N ALA A 621 -16.19 7.44 41.54
CA ALA A 621 -17.63 7.20 41.40
C ALA A 621 -18.11 6.89 39.96
N ASN A 622 -17.32 7.30 38.96
CA ASN A 622 -17.62 7.13 37.54
C ASN A 622 -17.10 5.83 36.92
N CYS A 623 -16.37 4.99 37.66
CA CYS A 623 -15.84 3.72 37.15
C CYS A 623 -16.96 2.77 36.66
N ASN A 624 -18.16 2.87 37.24
CA ASN A 624 -19.31 2.03 36.90
C ASN A 624 -20.19 2.59 35.76
N ILE A 625 -19.90 3.79 35.24
CA ILE A 625 -20.69 4.43 34.17
C ILE A 625 -20.61 3.68 32.84
N GLY A 626 -19.51 2.94 32.59
CA GLY A 626 -19.36 2.10 31.39
C GLY A 626 -20.52 1.12 31.18
N ALA A 627 -21.21 0.70 32.25
CA ALA A 627 -22.39 -0.18 32.17
C ALA A 627 -23.61 0.48 31.50
N HIS A 628 -23.68 1.81 31.41
CA HIS A 628 -24.79 2.53 30.79
C HIS A 628 -24.47 3.02 29.37
N ILE A 629 -23.21 2.91 28.95
CA ILE A 629 -22.75 3.33 27.62
C ILE A 629 -23.00 2.20 26.60
N ALA A 630 -23.73 2.51 25.53
CA ALA A 630 -24.12 1.52 24.52
C ALA A 630 -22.92 0.85 23.82
N ILE A 631 -21.87 1.62 23.49
CA ILE A 631 -20.68 1.08 22.82
C ILE A 631 -19.91 0.09 23.70
N CYS A 632 -19.86 0.30 25.02
CA CYS A 632 -19.20 -0.62 25.95
C CYS A 632 -19.92 -1.97 25.98
N LYS A 633 -21.26 -1.98 26.04
CA LYS A 633 -22.05 -3.23 25.98
C LYS A 633 -21.85 -3.95 24.65
N GLN A 634 -21.85 -3.21 23.54
CA GLN A 634 -21.64 -3.79 22.21
C GLN A 634 -20.24 -4.39 22.06
N ALA A 635 -19.21 -3.68 22.51
CA ALA A 635 -17.84 -4.18 22.52
C ALA A 635 -17.74 -5.47 23.33
N HIS A 636 -18.33 -5.51 24.52
CA HIS A 636 -18.31 -6.67 25.40
C HIS A 636 -18.97 -7.91 24.76
N ILE A 637 -20.18 -7.75 24.21
CA ILE A 637 -20.88 -8.83 23.48
C ILE A 637 -20.05 -9.34 22.30
N LYS A 638 -19.39 -8.43 21.56
CA LYS A 638 -18.54 -8.81 20.42
C LYS A 638 -17.30 -9.57 20.86
N LEU A 639 -16.68 -9.20 21.98
CA LEU A 639 -15.54 -9.93 22.55
C LEU A 639 -15.93 -11.35 22.97
N GLU A 640 -17.07 -11.52 23.64
CA GLU A 640 -17.58 -12.85 23.99
C GLU A 640 -17.76 -13.73 22.75
N VAL A 641 -18.39 -13.20 21.70
CA VAL A 641 -18.58 -13.93 20.44
C VAL A 641 -17.24 -14.29 19.80
N VAL A 642 -16.27 -13.37 19.76
CA VAL A 642 -14.92 -13.62 19.24
C VAL A 642 -14.26 -14.76 20.01
N PHE A 643 -14.18 -14.66 21.34
CA PHE A 643 -13.46 -15.66 22.13
C PHE A 643 -14.13 -17.03 22.04
N LEU A 644 -15.47 -17.09 22.11
CA LEU A 644 -16.21 -18.34 21.92
C LEU A 644 -16.01 -18.94 20.52
N MET A 645 -15.96 -18.12 19.47
CA MET A 645 -15.70 -18.57 18.11
C MET A 645 -14.30 -19.17 17.97
N TYR A 646 -13.28 -18.53 18.55
CA TYR A 646 -11.90 -18.99 18.45
C TYR A 646 -11.54 -20.15 19.39
N LEU A 647 -12.42 -20.57 20.31
CA LEU A 647 -12.28 -21.86 21.01
C LEU A 647 -12.32 -23.06 20.05
N TRP A 648 -12.92 -22.89 18.87
CA TRP A 648 -13.03 -23.91 17.82
C TRP A 648 -11.97 -23.76 16.74
N SER A 649 -10.96 -22.91 16.97
CA SER A 649 -9.84 -22.73 16.04
C SER A 649 -8.99 -24.00 15.95
N ILE A 650 -8.52 -24.31 14.74
CA ILE A 650 -7.50 -25.35 14.52
C ILE A 650 -6.11 -24.92 15.02
N ASP A 651 -5.90 -23.62 15.26
CA ASP A 651 -4.70 -23.09 15.89
C ASP A 651 -4.83 -23.13 17.41
N ILE A 652 -4.06 -24.02 18.04
CA ILE A 652 -4.03 -24.22 19.49
C ILE A 652 -3.62 -22.93 20.21
N GLU A 653 -2.75 -22.12 19.62
CA GLU A 653 -2.32 -20.87 20.25
C GLU A 653 -3.46 -19.87 20.33
N ALA A 654 -4.28 -19.76 19.28
CA ALA A 654 -5.49 -18.92 19.28
C ALA A 654 -6.51 -19.38 20.33
N VAL A 655 -6.67 -20.70 20.53
CA VAL A 655 -7.55 -21.26 21.57
C VAL A 655 -7.05 -20.86 22.97
N LEU A 656 -5.76 -21.04 23.26
CA LEU A 656 -5.18 -20.69 24.56
C LEU A 656 -5.28 -19.19 24.84
N VAL A 657 -5.03 -18.36 23.83
CA VAL A 657 -5.16 -16.91 23.95
C VAL A 657 -6.62 -16.52 24.23
N ALA A 658 -7.60 -17.07 23.49
CA ALA A 658 -9.02 -16.82 23.74
C ALA A 658 -9.45 -17.23 25.16
N MET A 659 -8.97 -18.37 25.66
CA MET A 659 -9.22 -18.81 27.04
C MET A 659 -8.63 -17.84 28.08
N SER A 660 -7.42 -17.34 27.84
CA SER A 660 -6.81 -16.32 28.71
C SER A 660 -7.57 -14.99 28.70
N CYS A 661 -8.17 -14.60 27.57
CA CYS A 661 -8.97 -13.38 27.49
C CYS A 661 -10.27 -13.44 28.33
N PHE A 662 -10.86 -14.63 28.52
CA PHE A 662 -12.01 -14.78 29.43
C PHE A 662 -11.63 -14.43 30.88
N ALA A 663 -10.40 -14.73 31.31
CA ALA A 663 -9.90 -14.32 32.62
C ALA A 663 -9.93 -12.79 32.79
N LEU A 664 -9.51 -12.06 31.74
CA LEU A 664 -9.45 -10.60 31.74
C LEU A 664 -10.85 -9.97 31.72
N LEU A 665 -11.84 -10.59 31.07
CA LEU A 665 -13.24 -10.15 31.15
C LEU A 665 -13.81 -10.33 32.56
N CYS A 666 -13.51 -11.45 33.22
CA CYS A 666 -13.88 -11.68 34.61
C CYS A 666 -13.21 -10.66 35.56
N GLU A 667 -11.92 -10.39 35.35
CA GLU A 667 -11.18 -9.39 36.13
C GLU A 667 -11.77 -7.97 35.94
N GLU A 668 -12.13 -7.58 34.71
CA GLU A 668 -12.80 -6.29 34.46
C GLU A 668 -14.13 -6.21 35.24
N ALA A 669 -14.91 -7.29 35.26
CA ALA A 669 -16.16 -7.37 36.01
C ALA A 669 -15.94 -7.26 37.53
N ASP A 670 -14.91 -7.92 38.05
CA ASP A 670 -14.56 -7.90 39.48
C ASP A 670 -14.13 -6.50 39.94
N ILE A 671 -13.29 -5.81 39.15
CA ILE A 671 -12.84 -4.44 39.44
C ILE A 671 -14.04 -3.47 39.54
N ARG A 672 -15.10 -3.70 38.77
CA ARG A 672 -16.29 -2.84 38.68
C ARG A 672 -17.31 -3.10 39.80
N CYS A 673 -17.26 -4.24 40.48
CA CYS A 673 -18.31 -4.65 41.44
C CYS A 673 -18.01 -4.34 42.91
N VAL A 674 -17.05 -3.47 43.22
CA VAL A 674 -16.51 -3.28 44.58
C VAL A 674 -17.49 -2.67 45.60
N TRP A 675 -18.72 -2.28 45.23
CA TRP A 675 -19.62 -1.53 46.14
C TRP A 675 -21.04 -2.08 46.37
N ASP A 676 -21.48 -3.18 45.75
CA ASP A 676 -22.82 -3.74 46.05
C ASP A 676 -22.89 -5.26 45.79
N GLU A 677 -23.49 -6.00 46.73
CA GLU A 677 -23.64 -7.47 46.80
C GLU A 677 -23.01 -8.24 45.62
N VAL A 678 -21.73 -8.61 45.81
CA VAL A 678 -20.75 -9.08 44.81
C VAL A 678 -21.30 -10.09 43.79
N THR A 679 -22.26 -10.93 44.14
CA THR A 679 -22.75 -11.98 43.25
C THR A 679 -23.84 -11.49 42.27
N ALA A 680 -24.68 -10.53 42.66
CA ALA A 680 -25.80 -10.06 41.82
C ALA A 680 -25.34 -9.09 40.73
N THR A 681 -24.41 -8.18 41.07
CA THR A 681 -23.89 -7.16 40.15
C THR A 681 -22.94 -7.75 39.10
N VAL A 682 -22.09 -8.72 39.48
CA VAL A 682 -21.20 -9.42 38.55
C VAL A 682 -22.02 -10.23 37.54
N THR A 683 -23.07 -10.92 37.97
CA THR A 683 -23.96 -11.70 37.07
C THR A 683 -24.78 -10.79 36.15
N TYR A 684 -25.10 -9.56 36.59
CA TYR A 684 -25.74 -8.56 35.74
C TYR A 684 -24.81 -8.01 34.65
N LEU A 685 -23.52 -7.81 34.97
CA LEU A 685 -22.52 -7.31 34.03
C LEU A 685 -21.96 -8.41 33.10
N LEU A 686 -21.81 -9.63 33.61
CA LEU A 686 -21.25 -10.79 32.93
C LEU A 686 -22.06 -12.07 33.26
N PRO A 687 -23.14 -12.36 32.52
CA PRO A 687 -24.05 -13.49 32.84
C PRO A 687 -23.38 -14.87 32.86
N ASN A 688 -22.28 -15.05 32.10
CA ASN A 688 -21.56 -16.31 31.97
C ASN A 688 -20.28 -16.38 32.83
N TYR A 689 -20.15 -15.52 33.85
CA TYR A 689 -18.93 -15.36 34.66
C TYR A 689 -18.31 -16.68 35.13
N HIS A 690 -19.09 -17.59 35.72
CA HIS A 690 -18.59 -18.87 36.23
C HIS A 690 -18.03 -19.77 35.12
N VAL A 691 -18.67 -19.79 33.95
CA VAL A 691 -18.21 -20.59 32.79
C VAL A 691 -16.89 -20.01 32.26
N TYR A 692 -16.75 -18.69 32.22
CA TYR A 692 -15.54 -18.02 31.77
C TYR A 692 -14.36 -18.23 32.72
N GLN A 693 -14.60 -18.25 34.04
CA GLN A 693 -13.57 -18.61 35.02
C GLN A 693 -13.07 -20.06 34.86
N GLU A 694 -13.97 -21.02 34.63
CA GLU A 694 -13.59 -22.42 34.41
C GLU A 694 -12.76 -22.59 33.11
N LEU A 695 -13.19 -21.94 32.02
CA LEU A 695 -12.45 -21.92 30.76
C LEU A 695 -11.07 -21.26 30.94
N ALA A 696 -10.99 -20.14 31.66
CA ALA A 696 -9.73 -19.48 31.97
C ALA A 696 -8.79 -20.38 32.79
N ALA A 697 -9.29 -21.02 33.85
CA ALA A 697 -8.49 -21.91 34.70
C ALA A 697 -7.90 -23.09 33.91
N ALA A 698 -8.69 -23.66 32.99
CA ALA A 698 -8.25 -24.76 32.13
C ALA A 698 -7.05 -24.38 31.23
N SER A 699 -6.91 -23.11 30.85
CA SER A 699 -5.81 -22.64 29.99
C SER A 699 -4.41 -22.81 30.61
N THR A 700 -4.33 -22.80 31.94
CA THR A 700 -3.06 -22.91 32.69
C THR A 700 -2.58 -24.35 32.89
N ILE A 701 -3.46 -25.33 32.67
CA ILE A 701 -3.22 -26.77 32.92
C ILE A 701 -2.82 -27.52 31.63
N LEU A 702 -3.13 -26.96 30.46
CA LEU A 702 -3.02 -27.63 29.16
C LEU A 702 -1.70 -27.30 28.44
N THR A 703 -0.66 -28.12 28.62
CA THR A 703 0.55 -28.08 27.77
C THR A 703 0.51 -29.15 26.67
N THR A 704 0.34 -28.72 25.42
CA THR A 704 0.72 -29.36 24.13
C THR A 704 0.17 -30.74 23.72
N GLY A 705 -0.52 -31.51 24.58
CA GLY A 705 -1.06 -32.84 24.22
C GLY A 705 -2.57 -33.05 24.42
N THR A 706 -3.24 -32.12 25.11
CA THR A 706 -4.60 -32.30 25.66
C THR A 706 -5.63 -31.33 25.09
N CYS A 707 -5.28 -30.42 24.18
CA CYS A 707 -6.26 -29.53 23.54
C CYS A 707 -7.29 -30.27 22.67
N VAL A 708 -6.91 -31.41 22.08
CA VAL A 708 -7.87 -32.34 21.42
C VAL A 708 -8.92 -32.84 22.42
N TRP A 709 -8.54 -32.98 23.70
CA TRP A 709 -9.46 -33.40 24.75
C TRP A 709 -10.40 -32.28 25.18
N VAL A 710 -10.07 -30.98 25.09
CA VAL A 710 -11.03 -29.90 25.41
C VAL A 710 -12.16 -29.84 24.40
N CYS A 711 -11.87 -30.05 23.11
CA CYS A 711 -12.90 -30.26 22.08
C CYS A 711 -13.81 -31.47 22.38
N VAL A 712 -13.27 -32.49 23.08
CA VAL A 712 -14.00 -33.69 23.53
C VAL A 712 -14.70 -33.49 24.89
N TRP A 713 -14.16 -32.64 25.77
CA TRP A 713 -14.61 -32.41 27.15
C TRP A 713 -15.76 -31.40 27.22
N VAL A 714 -15.71 -30.35 26.40
CA VAL A 714 -16.87 -29.45 26.18
C VAL A 714 -18.04 -30.22 25.55
N GLY A 715 -17.76 -31.33 24.87
CA GLY A 715 -18.75 -32.28 24.36
C GLY A 715 -19.29 -33.30 25.39
N GLY A 716 -18.90 -33.23 26.68
CA GLY A 716 -19.09 -34.34 27.62
C GLY A 716 -19.51 -34.00 29.06
N GLY A 717 -20.66 -33.34 29.28
CA GLY A 717 -21.48 -33.34 30.52
C GLY A 717 -20.91 -32.61 31.77
N CYS A 718 -21.66 -31.90 32.61
CA CYS A 718 -23.09 -31.94 32.96
C CYS A 718 -23.56 -30.62 33.62
N VAL A 719 -24.76 -30.13 33.27
CA VAL A 719 -25.74 -29.63 34.26
C VAL A 719 -27.16 -30.00 33.79
N GLY A 720 -27.86 -30.77 34.64
CA GLY A 720 -29.31 -30.69 34.86
C GLY A 720 -30.29 -30.77 33.68
N LYS A 721 -30.74 -32.00 33.40
CA LYS A 721 -32.08 -32.43 32.91
C LYS A 721 -32.69 -31.78 31.64
N GLU A 722 -33.08 -32.69 30.74
CA GLU A 722 -33.96 -32.55 29.56
C GLU A 722 -33.31 -32.09 28.24
N GLY A 723 -32.79 -33.06 27.47
CA GLY A 723 -32.26 -32.83 26.13
C GLY A 723 -32.38 -34.06 25.22
N CYS A 724 -33.40 -34.07 24.34
CA CYS A 724 -33.59 -35.09 23.30
C CYS A 724 -33.07 -34.67 21.90
N GLY A 725 -32.52 -33.46 21.72
CA GLY A 725 -32.02 -32.99 20.41
C GLY A 725 -30.57 -33.39 20.10
N PHE A 726 -29.69 -33.40 21.09
CA PHE A 726 -28.24 -33.44 20.87
C PHE A 726 -27.67 -34.85 20.58
N ARG A 727 -28.32 -35.92 21.08
CA ARG A 727 -27.90 -37.31 20.79
C ARG A 727 -28.04 -37.69 19.32
N ARG A 728 -28.99 -37.07 18.61
CA ARG A 728 -29.27 -37.38 17.19
C ARG A 728 -28.20 -36.78 16.27
N TRP A 729 -27.64 -35.63 16.64
CA TRP A 729 -26.58 -34.95 15.88
C TRP A 729 -25.22 -35.66 15.98
N ILE A 730 -24.88 -36.20 17.16
CA ILE A 730 -23.64 -36.97 17.38
C ILE A 730 -23.62 -38.28 16.57
N HIS A 731 -24.77 -38.91 16.36
CA HIS A 731 -24.86 -40.12 15.53
C HIS A 731 -24.59 -39.82 14.05
N THR A 732 -25.15 -38.73 13.53
CA THR A 732 -25.00 -38.31 12.13
C THR A 732 -23.57 -37.90 11.80
N TYR A 733 -22.86 -37.23 12.73
CA TYR A 733 -21.45 -36.86 12.52
C TYR A 733 -20.52 -38.08 12.48
N ARG A 734 -20.75 -39.09 13.34
CA ARG A 734 -19.99 -40.36 13.35
C ARG A 734 -20.29 -41.31 12.19
N GLU A 735 -21.37 -41.09 11.46
CA GLU A 735 -21.66 -41.79 10.19
C GLU A 735 -20.88 -41.15 9.05
N ILE A 736 -20.89 -39.82 8.95
CA ILE A 736 -20.12 -39.06 7.95
C ILE A 736 -18.61 -39.33 8.09
N GLU A 737 -18.08 -39.37 9.31
CA GLU A 737 -16.66 -39.66 9.58
C GLU A 737 -16.27 -41.10 9.15
N ARG A 738 -17.19 -42.07 9.29
CA ARG A 738 -16.98 -43.47 8.86
C ARG A 738 -17.15 -43.69 7.35
N GLU A 739 -17.88 -42.83 6.67
CA GLU A 739 -17.98 -42.82 5.20
C GLU A 739 -16.70 -42.23 4.58
N ILE A 740 -16.14 -41.17 5.17
CA ILE A 740 -14.91 -40.50 4.71
C ILE A 740 -13.67 -41.38 4.91
N GLU A 741 -13.62 -42.22 5.94
CA GLU A 741 -12.51 -43.18 6.15
C GLU A 741 -12.57 -44.41 5.22
N ARG A 742 -13.63 -44.58 4.42
CA ARG A 742 -13.78 -45.72 3.49
C ARG A 742 -13.51 -45.40 2.01
N GLU A 743 -13.42 -44.13 1.63
CA GLU A 743 -12.95 -43.67 0.31
C GLU A 743 -11.47 -43.28 0.37
#